data_AF-A0A2X0XAA0-F1
#
_entry.id   AF-A0A2X0XAA0-F1
#
_cell.length_a   1.000
_cell.length_b   1.000
_cell.length_c   1.000
_cell.angle_alpha   90.00
_cell.angle_beta   90.00
_cell.angle_gamma   90.00
#
_symmetry.space_group_name_H-M   'P 1'
#
loop_
_entity.id
_entity.type
_entity.pdbx_description
1 polymer ?
#
loop_
_entity_poly.entity_id
_entity_poly.type
_entity_poly.pdbx_seq_one_letter_code
_entity_poly.pdbx_strand_id
1 'polypeptide(L)'
;MKDWIEKINAKIDELLEQKWMKKLRISGSVTWNLFLLFLVFALVGTVFVGSVGAGYFASLVKEEPLRSKQELRDQIFSYEETSEIYFANDIYIGKLRTDLDRRETSLSNVAPEVVNAVLATEDEYFREHNGIVPKAVIRGLLQDVTNSATQTGGSTLTQQLIKNQVLTNEVSYERKAKEILLAMRLEHFMTKEEILEAYLNIIPYGRNSSGRNIAGVETAAEGIFGVKAKELSLPQAAYIAGIPQAPFAYTPFTNTGELKSEEALKPGIDRMKTVLYRMKEAGYIDDAQYNEALNYDIAADFRGPEMRAEDRYPWLTYELEARAKDIIAEKLAKDDGIDPERLKSEKKLKDKYTILADRDVRSKGYRIYSTINKDMYDAMQKAAKDFQYYGHTYTGKGKDPVTGEEIDIEMPVQVGSILIENTTGRILSFVGGRDFKTTQVNHATQAYRSNGSTMKPLLVYGPAIEYGVIGAGSPLVDVKFSIGSWSPSNYITSDERGLIPAREALADSQNISALRLYNDIISRRPADLLVKMGFSKLHPDDFTNLATGIGALSEGTTVEENTNAFATFANGGQFIDAYMIDRIEDQEGNIVYQHEVEPVQVFSPETSYIVTDMLRDVLTKGTGTMARNTLKFSSDFAAKTGTSQEYKDVWLVGYNPNVSLGVWMGYDQPRTLYAFNNTYLQPSVRVNKLWGTLMNAVYDADPQLIDPPTSFKAPKNVVTASFCGISGMAPSAACASAGLVRSDLFNAKVFLPSQPDDSLASSSVVTIKGKTYNALPNTPAEFVKAGGAGINQDFIKRMLGRLGGNPASLLPKNSTLSNSSVSAVDFPADGSPPAAVSASVNGSTLTWSESSNDVVGYRIYNVTNGGNTLVTSVLEATQSITVASGQAYVVVAVDITGLTSPHSNVVSTGGSENEPDPEENDQEPIPPTTPPTNGNGNGSGSNGNGSNNGNGSGNNGNGSNNGDGSGNNGNGSNNGDGSGSNGDGSDNPGDGTNGGDNGNTTTPTETSRR
;
A
#
# COMPACT_ATOMS: atom_id res chain seq x y z
N MET A 1 -103.58 64.55 37.04
CA MET A 1 -102.21 63.98 36.97
C MET A 1 -101.53 63.97 38.34
N LYS A 2 -101.24 65.12 38.99
CA LYS A 2 -100.72 65.15 40.39
C LYS A 2 -101.47 64.22 41.34
N ASP A 3 -102.78 64.37 41.46
CA ASP A 3 -103.67 63.57 42.32
C ASP A 3 -103.63 62.04 42.04
N TRP A 4 -103.20 61.62 40.84
CA TRP A 4 -103.01 60.21 40.48
C TRP A 4 -101.61 59.72 40.87
N ILE A 5 -100.58 60.55 40.70
CA ILE A 5 -99.21 60.29 41.16
C ILE A 5 -99.16 60.25 42.69
N GLU A 6 -99.85 61.16 43.38
CA GLU A 6 -99.96 61.17 44.84
C GLU A 6 -100.69 59.92 45.37
N LYS A 7 -101.74 59.44 44.69
CA LYS A 7 -102.42 58.17 45.04
C LYS A 7 -101.60 56.92 44.71
N ILE A 8 -100.69 56.97 43.73
CA ILE A 8 -99.75 55.89 43.45
C ILE A 8 -98.60 55.89 44.47
N ASN A 9 -97.99 57.04 44.76
CA ASN A 9 -96.94 57.15 45.76
C ASN A 9 -97.44 56.74 47.14
N ALA A 10 -98.61 57.23 47.57
CA ALA A 10 -99.22 56.81 48.85
C ALA A 10 -99.44 55.29 48.93
N LYS A 11 -99.86 54.63 47.83
CA LYS A 11 -99.98 53.16 47.78
C LYS A 11 -98.64 52.43 47.75
N ILE A 12 -97.60 53.03 47.16
CA ILE A 12 -96.24 52.49 47.15
C ILE A 12 -95.64 52.60 48.56
N ASP A 13 -95.79 53.73 49.23
CA ASP A 13 -95.33 53.94 50.61
C ASP A 13 -96.10 53.03 51.59
N GLU A 14 -97.42 52.89 51.44
CA GLU A 14 -98.24 51.94 52.20
C GLU A 14 -97.79 50.47 51.99
N LEU A 15 -97.32 50.11 50.79
CA LEU A 15 -96.70 48.82 50.50
C LEU A 15 -95.30 48.67 51.12
N LEU A 16 -94.47 49.71 51.08
CA LEU A 16 -93.10 49.74 51.62
C LEU A 16 -93.07 49.75 53.16
N GLU A 17 -94.11 50.26 53.80
CA GLU A 17 -94.28 50.27 55.26
C GLU A 17 -94.60 48.89 55.84
N GLN A 18 -95.25 48.00 55.08
CA GLN A 18 -95.68 46.69 55.55
C GLN A 18 -94.49 45.79 55.97
N LYS A 19 -94.63 45.13 57.13
CA LYS A 19 -93.55 44.39 57.80
C LYS A 19 -92.91 43.28 56.94
N TRP A 20 -93.64 42.71 55.98
CA TRP A 20 -93.13 41.68 55.07
C TRP A 20 -92.29 42.28 53.93
N MET A 21 -92.65 43.46 53.40
CA MET A 21 -91.85 44.21 52.42
C MET A 21 -90.55 44.74 53.03
N LYS A 22 -90.56 45.21 54.29
CA LYS A 22 -89.32 45.53 55.02
C LYS A 22 -88.40 44.30 55.17
N LYS A 23 -88.93 43.09 55.38
CA LYS A 23 -88.14 41.85 55.31
C LYS A 23 -87.63 41.56 53.89
N LEU A 24 -88.49 41.60 52.87
CA LEU A 24 -88.11 41.32 51.48
C LEU A 24 -87.03 42.26 50.96
N ARG A 25 -87.07 43.56 51.31
CA ARG A 25 -86.02 44.52 50.94
C ARG A 25 -84.69 44.20 51.62
N ILE A 26 -84.71 43.81 52.90
CA ILE A 26 -83.50 43.39 53.62
C ILE A 26 -82.96 42.08 53.01
N SER A 27 -83.78 41.03 52.88
CA SER A 27 -83.40 39.77 52.25
C SER A 27 -82.87 39.96 50.82
N GLY A 28 -83.55 40.74 49.98
CA GLY A 28 -83.09 41.05 48.61
C GLY A 28 -81.76 41.78 48.59
N SER A 29 -81.58 42.79 49.46
CA SER A 29 -80.30 43.51 49.58
C SER A 29 -79.16 42.62 50.11
N VAL A 30 -79.45 41.69 51.03
CA VAL A 30 -78.47 40.73 51.54
C VAL A 30 -78.11 39.70 50.47
N THR A 31 -79.07 39.11 49.77
CA THR A 31 -78.81 38.17 48.65
C THR A 31 -78.05 38.86 47.51
N TRP A 32 -78.39 40.11 47.18
CA TRP A 32 -77.67 40.88 46.16
C TRP A 32 -76.24 41.25 46.61
N ASN A 33 -76.04 41.67 47.85
CA ASN A 33 -74.71 41.95 48.39
C ASN A 33 -73.86 40.68 48.53
N LEU A 34 -74.47 39.52 48.85
CA LEU A 34 -73.80 38.22 48.84
C LEU A 34 -73.45 37.78 47.41
N PHE A 35 -74.30 38.05 46.43
CA PHE A 35 -74.02 37.81 45.01
C PHE A 35 -72.89 38.72 44.48
N LEU A 36 -72.87 40.00 44.88
CA LEU A 36 -71.76 40.91 44.60
C LEU A 36 -70.47 40.47 45.31
N LEU A 37 -70.53 40.03 46.58
CA LEU A 37 -69.37 39.45 47.28
C LEU A 37 -68.87 38.19 46.59
N PHE A 38 -69.75 37.32 46.12
CA PHE A 38 -69.40 36.15 45.32
C PHE A 38 -68.73 36.55 43.99
N LEU A 39 -69.27 37.55 43.27
CA LEU A 39 -68.64 38.07 42.05
C LEU A 39 -67.27 38.71 42.32
N VAL A 40 -67.10 39.43 43.43
CA VAL A 40 -65.81 40.01 43.83
C VAL A 40 -64.81 38.91 44.21
N PHE A 41 -65.21 37.91 44.99
CA PHE A 41 -64.35 36.76 45.31
C PHE A 41 -64.04 35.90 44.08
N ALA A 42 -64.96 35.73 43.14
CA ALA A 42 -64.73 35.03 41.88
C ALA A 42 -63.77 35.80 40.98
N LEU A 43 -63.89 37.14 40.90
CA LEU A 43 -62.98 38.00 40.15
C LEU A 43 -61.58 38.01 40.78
N VAL A 44 -61.47 38.22 42.09
CA VAL A 44 -60.21 38.17 42.83
C VAL A 44 -59.57 36.79 42.74
N GLY A 45 -60.36 35.71 42.83
CA GLY A 45 -59.90 34.34 42.63
C GLY A 45 -59.38 34.08 41.21
N THR A 46 -60.11 34.53 40.19
CA THR A 46 -59.67 34.44 38.79
C THR A 46 -58.39 35.22 38.53
N VAL A 47 -58.28 36.46 39.05
CA VAL A 47 -57.08 37.29 38.94
C VAL A 47 -55.90 36.68 39.70
N PHE A 48 -56.12 36.12 40.90
CA PHE A 48 -55.09 35.44 41.67
C PHE A 48 -54.58 34.17 40.96
N VAL A 49 -55.49 33.29 40.54
CA VAL A 49 -55.13 32.05 39.80
C VAL A 49 -54.44 32.39 38.47
N GLY A 50 -54.91 33.39 37.74
CA GLY A 50 -54.27 33.88 36.52
C GLY A 50 -52.87 34.45 36.77
N SER A 51 -52.68 35.22 37.86
CA SER A 51 -51.38 35.78 38.22
C SER A 51 -50.37 34.70 38.66
N VAL A 52 -50.83 33.72 39.44
CA VAL A 52 -50.02 32.56 39.86
C VAL A 52 -49.65 31.70 38.64
N GLY A 53 -50.60 31.42 37.75
CA GLY A 53 -50.35 30.68 36.51
C GLY A 53 -49.37 31.40 35.58
N ALA A 54 -49.53 32.72 35.38
CA ALA A 54 -48.62 33.52 34.58
C ALA A 54 -47.22 33.61 35.19
N GLY A 55 -47.11 33.78 36.52
CA GLY A 55 -45.83 33.77 37.23
C GLY A 55 -45.11 32.43 37.17
N TYR A 56 -45.86 31.32 37.28
CA TYR A 56 -45.32 29.97 37.13
C TYR A 56 -44.85 29.71 35.69
N PHE A 57 -45.65 30.04 34.67
CA PHE A 57 -45.24 29.94 33.26
C PHE A 57 -43.98 30.77 32.99
N ALA A 58 -43.94 32.03 33.47
CA ALA A 58 -42.78 32.90 33.34
C ALA A 58 -41.53 32.31 34.02
N SER A 59 -41.67 31.57 35.14
CA SER A 59 -40.55 30.90 35.79
C SER A 59 -40.00 29.73 34.96
N LEU A 60 -40.86 28.98 34.25
CA LEU A 60 -40.48 27.85 33.39
C LEU A 60 -39.81 28.27 32.07
N VAL A 61 -40.07 29.49 31.57
CA VAL A 61 -39.45 30.02 30.35
C VAL A 61 -38.37 31.07 30.60
N LYS A 62 -38.03 31.34 31.86
CA LYS A 62 -37.09 32.39 32.28
C LYS A 62 -35.70 32.24 31.65
N GLU A 63 -35.25 31.01 31.47
CA GLU A 63 -33.90 30.68 30.98
C GLU A 63 -33.87 30.46 29.45
N GLU A 64 -35.01 30.62 28.77
CA GLU A 64 -35.10 30.44 27.33
C GLU A 64 -34.56 31.69 26.58
N PRO A 65 -33.52 31.54 25.73
CA PRO A 65 -32.92 32.69 25.05
C PRO A 65 -33.88 33.30 24.03
N LEU A 66 -33.86 34.64 23.94
CA LEU A 66 -34.69 35.45 23.04
C LEU A 66 -34.24 35.37 21.57
N ARG A 67 -34.21 34.16 20.98
CA ARG A 67 -33.88 33.91 19.57
C ARG A 67 -34.55 34.92 18.64
N SER A 68 -33.77 35.53 17.77
CA SER A 68 -34.21 36.43 16.70
C SER A 68 -35.06 35.69 15.65
N LYS A 69 -35.65 36.46 14.73
CA LYS A 69 -36.35 35.87 13.57
C LYS A 69 -35.42 35.05 12.68
N GLN A 70 -34.15 35.45 12.54
CA GLN A 70 -33.21 34.72 11.69
C GLN A 70 -32.82 33.39 12.33
N GLU A 71 -32.33 33.40 13.57
CA GLU A 71 -31.93 32.18 14.29
C GLU A 71 -33.06 31.14 14.39
N LEU A 72 -34.32 31.58 14.57
CA LEU A 72 -35.48 30.68 14.58
C LEU A 72 -35.84 30.13 13.19
N ARG A 73 -35.53 30.82 12.10
CA ARG A 73 -35.70 30.27 10.76
C ARG A 73 -34.54 29.35 10.40
N ASP A 74 -33.32 29.72 10.69
CA ASP A 74 -32.14 28.89 10.44
C ASP A 74 -32.26 27.54 11.17
N GLN A 75 -32.75 27.53 12.42
CA GLN A 75 -33.04 26.30 13.18
C GLN A 75 -34.23 25.47 12.68
N ILE A 76 -35.03 25.99 11.75
CA ILE A 76 -36.26 25.34 11.24
C ILE A 76 -36.14 24.93 9.75
N PHE A 77 -35.31 25.64 8.98
CA PHE A 77 -34.98 25.33 7.58
C PHE A 77 -33.59 24.65 7.44
N SER A 78 -32.90 24.34 8.54
CA SER A 78 -31.68 23.51 8.54
C SER A 78 -32.02 22.03 8.30
N TYR A 79 -32.51 21.71 7.11
CA TYR A 79 -32.80 20.33 6.73
C TYR A 79 -31.49 19.56 6.48
N GLU A 80 -31.23 18.56 7.31
CA GLU A 80 -30.19 17.57 7.01
C GLU A 80 -30.63 16.72 5.80
N GLU A 81 -29.94 16.82 4.67
CA GLU A 81 -30.15 15.94 3.50
C GLU A 81 -29.07 14.86 3.44
N THR A 82 -29.46 13.65 3.05
CA THR A 82 -28.52 12.53 2.88
C THR A 82 -27.83 12.58 1.51
N SER A 83 -26.51 12.76 1.51
CA SER A 83 -25.66 12.80 0.31
C SER A 83 -25.73 11.53 -0.56
N GLU A 84 -25.67 11.73 -1.88
CA GLU A 84 -25.78 10.73 -2.93
C GLU A 84 -24.38 10.42 -3.52
N ILE A 85 -24.06 9.14 -3.80
CA ILE A 85 -22.79 8.72 -4.43
C ILE A 85 -23.02 8.10 -5.81
N TYR A 86 -22.06 8.33 -6.73
CA TYR A 86 -22.13 7.95 -8.14
C TYR A 86 -20.82 7.32 -8.64
N PHE A 87 -20.94 6.35 -9.54
CA PHE A 87 -19.86 5.89 -10.43
C PHE A 87 -19.53 6.98 -11.46
N ALA A 88 -18.50 6.74 -12.28
CA ALA A 88 -18.26 7.51 -13.49
C ALA A 88 -19.48 7.47 -14.44
N ASN A 89 -19.57 8.48 -15.31
CA ASN A 89 -20.73 8.71 -16.20
C ASN A 89 -22.05 8.91 -15.45
N ASP A 90 -21.98 9.48 -14.23
CA ASP A 90 -23.10 9.85 -13.36
C ASP A 90 -24.07 8.69 -13.02
N ILE A 91 -23.57 7.45 -13.02
CA ILE A 91 -24.37 6.25 -12.70
C ILE A 91 -24.51 6.11 -11.17
N TYR A 92 -25.73 6.27 -10.66
CA TYR A 92 -26.05 6.27 -9.22
C TYR A 92 -25.70 4.96 -8.49
N ILE A 93 -24.90 5.06 -7.41
CA ILE A 93 -24.57 3.96 -6.49
C ILE A 93 -25.60 3.84 -5.37
N GLY A 94 -26.07 4.97 -4.84
CA GLY A 94 -26.99 5.03 -3.69
C GLY A 94 -26.73 6.24 -2.79
N LYS A 95 -27.41 6.27 -1.65
CA LYS A 95 -27.21 7.26 -0.59
C LYS A 95 -26.14 6.81 0.41
N LEU A 96 -25.29 7.73 0.87
CA LEU A 96 -24.40 7.50 2.02
C LEU A 96 -25.19 7.14 3.28
N ARG A 97 -24.55 6.46 4.23
CA ARG A 97 -25.20 6.01 5.48
C ARG A 97 -25.41 7.16 6.47
N THR A 98 -26.65 7.28 6.94
CA THR A 98 -27.15 8.30 7.87
C THR A 98 -28.09 7.66 8.90
N ASP A 99 -28.20 8.24 10.10
CA ASP A 99 -29.15 7.79 11.14
C ASP A 99 -30.62 8.06 10.75
N LEU A 100 -30.82 9.06 9.88
CA LEU A 100 -32.09 9.51 9.34
C LEU A 100 -31.88 9.92 7.87
N ASP A 101 -32.62 9.30 6.96
CA ASP A 101 -32.68 9.70 5.55
C ASP A 101 -33.76 10.77 5.35
N ARG A 102 -33.45 11.82 4.59
CA ARG A 102 -34.33 12.95 4.27
C ARG A 102 -33.95 13.55 2.91
N ARG A 103 -34.97 14.00 2.18
CA ARG A 103 -34.92 14.90 1.03
C ARG A 103 -35.90 16.06 1.26
N GLU A 104 -35.51 17.30 0.95
CA GLU A 104 -36.40 18.46 0.99
C GLU A 104 -37.35 18.45 -0.22
N THR A 105 -38.58 18.94 -0.01
CA THR A 105 -39.45 19.39 -1.10
C THR A 105 -40.21 20.66 -0.72
N SER A 106 -40.38 21.58 -1.67
CA SER A 106 -41.27 22.72 -1.47
C SER A 106 -42.73 22.25 -1.35
N LEU A 107 -43.55 22.96 -0.60
CA LEU A 107 -44.99 22.67 -0.46
C LEU A 107 -45.73 22.65 -1.81
N SER A 108 -45.24 23.39 -2.80
CA SER A 108 -45.77 23.40 -4.18
C SER A 108 -45.57 22.07 -4.95
N ASN A 109 -44.75 21.17 -4.41
CA ASN A 109 -44.45 19.83 -4.92
C ASN A 109 -44.98 18.71 -3.99
N VAL A 110 -45.92 19.03 -3.10
CA VAL A 110 -46.68 18.06 -2.30
C VAL A 110 -48.12 18.00 -2.84
N ALA A 111 -48.70 16.79 -2.90
CA ALA A 111 -50.09 16.62 -3.34
C ALA A 111 -51.07 17.31 -2.36
N PRO A 112 -52.09 18.05 -2.84
CA PRO A 112 -53.10 18.70 -1.99
C PRO A 112 -53.79 17.73 -1.01
N GLU A 113 -53.94 16.48 -1.42
CA GLU A 113 -54.49 15.37 -0.64
C GLU A 113 -53.69 15.14 0.65
N VAL A 114 -52.35 15.25 0.62
CA VAL A 114 -51.48 15.10 1.79
C VAL A 114 -51.63 16.27 2.74
N VAL A 115 -51.68 17.50 2.20
CA VAL A 115 -51.93 18.71 2.99
C VAL A 115 -53.27 18.61 3.70
N ASN A 116 -54.33 18.24 2.98
CA ASN A 116 -55.67 18.06 3.54
C ASN A 116 -55.71 16.92 4.57
N ALA A 117 -54.99 15.82 4.34
CA ALA A 117 -54.91 14.67 5.25
C ALA A 117 -54.21 15.01 6.58
N VAL A 118 -53.08 15.73 6.51
CA VAL A 118 -52.35 16.20 7.70
C VAL A 118 -53.17 17.23 8.46
N LEU A 119 -53.76 18.22 7.78
CA LEU A 119 -54.61 19.22 8.43
C LEU A 119 -55.83 18.57 9.12
N ALA A 120 -56.56 17.69 8.43
CA ALA A 120 -57.73 17.02 9.02
C ALA A 120 -57.41 16.14 10.24
N THR A 121 -56.17 15.65 10.37
CA THR A 121 -55.80 14.62 11.34
C THR A 121 -55.00 15.15 12.53
N GLU A 122 -54.05 16.04 12.27
CA GLU A 122 -53.12 16.56 13.30
C GLU A 122 -53.53 17.95 13.81
N ASP A 123 -54.13 18.81 12.97
CA ASP A 123 -54.45 20.20 13.36
C ASP A 123 -55.52 20.86 12.45
N GLU A 124 -56.78 20.47 12.65
CA GLU A 124 -57.94 20.92 11.86
C GLU A 124 -58.07 22.45 11.79
N TYR A 125 -57.69 23.13 12.89
CA TYR A 125 -57.79 24.59 13.05
C TYR A 125 -56.45 25.31 12.80
N PHE A 126 -55.47 24.64 12.17
CA PHE A 126 -54.15 25.19 11.93
C PHE A 126 -54.19 26.57 11.26
N ARG A 127 -55.08 26.78 10.28
CA ARG A 127 -55.20 28.07 9.57
C ARG A 127 -55.83 29.20 10.39
N GLU A 128 -56.42 28.90 11.56
CA GLU A 128 -57.10 29.89 12.43
C GLU A 128 -56.30 30.30 13.67
N HIS A 129 -55.51 29.39 14.26
CA HIS A 129 -54.86 29.63 15.55
C HIS A 129 -53.53 30.40 15.44
N ASN A 130 -53.04 30.95 16.56
CA ASN A 130 -51.74 31.62 16.66
C ASN A 130 -50.80 30.80 17.59
N GLY A 131 -50.12 29.82 17.02
CA GLY A 131 -49.16 28.89 17.65
C GLY A 131 -49.79 27.80 18.51
N ILE A 132 -50.87 28.11 19.22
CA ILE A 132 -51.57 27.21 20.15
C ILE A 132 -53.09 27.32 20.00
N VAL A 133 -53.81 26.25 20.38
CA VAL A 133 -55.26 26.26 20.59
C VAL A 133 -55.55 26.38 22.10
N PRO A 134 -55.93 27.56 22.64
CA PRO A 134 -56.02 27.76 24.10
C PRO A 134 -57.03 26.84 24.79
N LYS A 135 -58.14 26.50 24.11
CA LYS A 135 -59.14 25.53 24.58
C LYS A 135 -58.54 24.13 24.76
N ALA A 136 -57.58 23.73 23.93
CA ALA A 136 -56.91 22.43 24.01
C ALA A 136 -55.89 22.40 25.15
N VAL A 137 -55.11 23.48 25.34
CA VAL A 137 -54.16 23.61 26.46
C VAL A 137 -54.88 23.54 27.81
N ILE A 138 -55.99 24.28 27.97
CA ILE A 138 -56.80 24.25 29.20
C ILE A 138 -57.46 22.88 29.40
N ARG A 139 -57.95 22.22 28.32
CA ARG A 139 -58.53 20.88 28.39
C ARG A 139 -57.50 19.84 28.83
N GLY A 140 -56.28 19.86 28.28
CA GLY A 140 -55.20 18.94 28.66
C GLY A 140 -54.82 19.09 30.13
N LEU A 141 -54.63 20.34 30.58
CA LEU A 141 -54.30 20.63 31.99
C LEU A 141 -55.42 20.17 32.96
N LEU A 142 -56.69 20.25 32.55
CA LEU A 142 -57.82 19.68 33.31
C LEU A 142 -57.85 18.14 33.26
N GLN A 143 -57.52 17.51 32.13
CA GLN A 143 -57.44 16.05 31.98
C GLN A 143 -56.33 15.45 32.87
N ASP A 144 -55.18 16.11 32.94
CA ASP A 144 -54.04 15.72 33.79
C ASP A 144 -54.40 15.85 35.27
N VAL A 145 -54.97 16.99 35.69
CA VAL A 145 -55.40 17.24 37.08
C VAL A 145 -56.53 16.31 37.54
N THR A 146 -57.29 15.72 36.61
CA THR A 146 -58.38 14.77 36.90
C THR A 146 -58.03 13.29 36.69
N ASN A 147 -56.78 12.97 36.31
CA ASN A 147 -56.36 11.61 35.92
C ASN A 147 -57.30 10.95 34.88
N SER A 148 -57.64 11.70 33.82
CA SER A 148 -58.48 11.17 32.74
C SER A 148 -57.84 9.94 32.08
N ALA A 149 -58.58 8.84 31.98
CA ALA A 149 -58.14 7.63 31.26
C ALA A 149 -57.95 7.85 29.74
N THR A 150 -58.41 8.99 29.22
CA THR A 150 -58.10 9.47 27.88
C THR A 150 -57.57 10.91 27.94
N GLN A 151 -56.27 11.08 27.66
CA GLN A 151 -55.71 12.37 27.25
C GLN A 151 -56.04 12.59 25.77
N THR A 152 -56.61 13.75 25.43
CA THR A 152 -56.76 14.14 24.02
C THR A 152 -55.53 14.89 23.55
N GLY A 153 -54.87 14.39 22.49
CA GLY A 153 -53.73 15.07 21.87
C GLY A 153 -54.11 16.48 21.41
N GLY A 154 -53.61 17.49 22.11
CA GLY A 154 -53.97 18.90 21.92
C GLY A 154 -52.77 19.80 21.59
N SER A 155 -51.80 19.28 20.83
CA SER A 155 -50.61 20.03 20.41
C SER A 155 -50.65 20.30 18.91
N THR A 156 -50.44 21.56 18.52
CA THR A 156 -50.52 22.04 17.13
C THR A 156 -49.35 21.54 16.27
N LEU A 157 -49.47 21.60 14.94
CA LEU A 157 -48.36 21.34 14.00
C LEU A 157 -47.12 22.16 14.36
N THR A 158 -47.32 23.44 14.71
CA THR A 158 -46.26 24.37 15.12
C THR A 158 -45.56 23.94 16.41
N GLN A 159 -46.30 23.39 17.39
CA GLN A 159 -45.71 22.80 18.60
C GLN A 159 -44.95 21.50 18.30
N GLN A 160 -45.47 20.65 17.40
CA GLN A 160 -44.75 19.45 16.95
C GLN A 160 -43.44 19.79 16.25
N LEU A 161 -43.44 20.81 15.39
CA LEU A 161 -42.26 21.30 14.67
C LEU A 161 -41.19 21.84 15.64
N ILE A 162 -41.57 22.73 16.56
CA ILE A 162 -40.68 23.27 17.61
C ILE A 162 -40.06 22.15 18.46
N LYS A 163 -40.87 21.17 18.86
CA LYS A 163 -40.42 19.98 19.62
C LYS A 163 -39.34 19.19 18.87
N ASN A 164 -39.44 19.09 17.54
CA ASN A 164 -38.57 18.23 16.72
C ASN A 164 -37.25 18.90 16.29
N GLN A 165 -37.11 20.23 16.32
CA GLN A 165 -35.88 20.93 15.88
C GLN A 165 -35.25 21.85 16.93
N VAL A 166 -36.06 22.53 17.78
CA VAL A 166 -35.56 23.64 18.62
C VAL A 166 -35.36 23.21 20.07
N LEU A 167 -35.93 22.09 20.48
CA LEU A 167 -35.95 21.60 21.87
C LEU A 167 -35.44 20.15 21.98
N THR A 168 -35.01 19.78 23.18
CA THR A 168 -34.57 18.42 23.53
C THR A 168 -35.76 17.48 23.75
N ASN A 169 -35.53 16.16 23.64
CA ASN A 169 -36.55 15.12 23.81
C ASN A 169 -36.96 14.83 25.28
N GLU A 170 -36.68 15.72 26.23
CA GLU A 170 -36.97 15.51 27.67
C GLU A 170 -38.47 15.66 28.00
N VAL A 171 -39.08 14.77 28.79
CA VAL A 171 -40.51 14.94 29.16
C VAL A 171 -40.65 15.81 30.41
N SER A 172 -40.50 17.13 30.25
CA SER A 172 -40.63 18.13 31.33
C SER A 172 -41.77 19.13 31.09
N TYR A 173 -42.39 19.64 32.18
CA TYR A 173 -43.33 20.78 32.12
C TYR A 173 -42.64 22.05 31.62
N GLU A 174 -41.35 22.20 31.91
CA GLU A 174 -40.51 23.31 31.46
C GLU A 174 -40.39 23.34 29.93
N ARG A 175 -40.01 22.22 29.32
CA ARG A 175 -40.04 22.07 27.85
C ARG A 175 -41.43 22.32 27.29
N LYS A 176 -42.51 21.91 27.95
CA LYS A 176 -43.87 22.17 27.44
C LYS A 176 -44.25 23.66 27.48
N ALA A 177 -43.77 24.42 28.47
CA ALA A 177 -43.90 25.88 28.49
C ALA A 177 -43.06 26.54 27.38
N LYS A 178 -41.82 26.05 27.16
CA LYS A 178 -40.94 26.47 26.06
C LYS A 178 -41.54 26.18 24.68
N GLU A 179 -42.14 24.99 24.46
CA GLU A 179 -42.89 24.66 23.25
C GLU A 179 -43.99 25.69 22.96
N ILE A 180 -44.80 26.04 23.96
CA ILE A 180 -45.89 27.02 23.84
C ILE A 180 -45.33 28.40 23.44
N LEU A 181 -44.32 28.89 24.17
CA LEU A 181 -43.71 30.20 23.91
C LEU A 181 -43.09 30.27 22.51
N LEU A 182 -42.32 29.24 22.13
CA LEU A 182 -41.61 29.20 20.86
C LEU A 182 -42.55 28.96 19.67
N ALA A 183 -43.61 28.17 19.82
CA ALA A 183 -44.62 28.00 18.76
C ALA A 183 -45.36 29.33 18.49
N MET A 184 -45.78 30.05 19.54
CA MET A 184 -46.38 31.38 19.38
C MET A 184 -45.40 32.40 18.77
N ARG A 185 -44.11 32.31 19.08
CA ARG A 185 -43.05 33.15 18.50
C ARG A 185 -42.76 32.79 17.03
N LEU A 186 -42.84 31.51 16.66
CA LEU A 186 -42.59 31.03 15.30
C LEU A 186 -43.67 31.54 14.33
N GLU A 187 -44.95 31.47 14.70
CA GLU A 187 -46.03 32.01 13.85
C GLU A 187 -46.06 33.54 13.75
N HIS A 188 -45.41 34.23 14.68
CA HIS A 188 -45.18 35.67 14.54
C HIS A 188 -44.06 35.99 13.53
N PHE A 189 -43.20 35.02 13.21
CA PHE A 189 -42.04 35.18 12.34
C PHE A 189 -42.17 34.48 10.97
N MET A 190 -43.01 33.46 10.86
CA MET A 190 -43.24 32.63 9.66
C MET A 190 -44.74 32.52 9.35
N THR A 191 -45.06 32.39 8.07
CA THR A 191 -46.42 32.15 7.58
C THR A 191 -46.85 30.69 7.78
N LYS A 192 -48.16 30.43 7.65
CA LYS A 192 -48.72 29.08 7.80
C LYS A 192 -48.19 28.09 6.77
N GLU A 193 -48.02 28.52 5.53
CA GLU A 193 -47.50 27.64 4.46
C GLU A 193 -46.02 27.30 4.69
N GLU A 194 -45.19 28.26 5.12
CA GLU A 194 -43.78 28.03 5.50
C GLU A 194 -43.63 27.07 6.70
N ILE A 195 -44.55 27.14 7.67
CA ILE A 195 -44.56 26.23 8.83
C ILE A 195 -45.02 24.83 8.41
N LEU A 196 -45.98 24.72 7.49
CA LEU A 196 -46.47 23.45 6.96
C LEU A 196 -45.39 22.76 6.10
N GLU A 197 -44.69 23.52 5.25
CA GLU A 197 -43.53 23.06 4.48
C GLU A 197 -42.44 22.49 5.40
N ALA A 198 -42.03 23.25 6.42
CA ALA A 198 -41.05 22.81 7.40
C ALA A 198 -41.52 21.56 8.17
N TYR A 199 -42.78 21.51 8.62
CA TYR A 199 -43.34 20.32 9.27
C TYR A 199 -43.25 19.08 8.38
N LEU A 200 -43.68 19.19 7.11
CA LEU A 200 -43.68 18.10 6.14
C LEU A 200 -42.27 17.61 5.79
N ASN A 201 -41.27 18.48 5.77
CA ASN A 201 -39.86 18.11 5.54
C ASN A 201 -39.17 17.52 6.80
N ILE A 202 -39.64 17.83 8.01
CA ILE A 202 -38.97 17.46 9.27
C ILE A 202 -39.53 16.20 9.93
N ILE A 203 -40.84 15.97 9.86
CA ILE A 203 -41.52 14.94 10.64
C ILE A 203 -41.04 13.52 10.25
N PRO A 204 -40.78 12.60 11.20
CA PRO A 204 -40.31 11.25 10.90
C PRO A 204 -41.44 10.34 10.44
N TYR A 205 -41.20 9.62 9.34
CA TYR A 205 -42.13 8.67 8.71
C TYR A 205 -41.74 7.20 8.94
N GLY A 206 -40.93 6.93 9.97
CA GLY A 206 -40.58 5.57 10.38
C GLY A 206 -39.44 5.03 9.54
N ARG A 207 -39.71 4.10 8.63
CA ARG A 207 -38.72 3.43 7.77
C ARG A 207 -39.17 3.33 6.31
N ASN A 208 -38.19 3.19 5.42
CA ASN A 208 -38.38 2.91 3.99
C ASN A 208 -38.07 1.44 3.63
N SER A 209 -38.22 1.10 2.34
CA SER A 209 -37.86 -0.19 1.74
C SER A 209 -36.41 -0.64 1.91
N SER A 210 -35.49 0.25 2.32
CA SER A 210 -34.12 -0.13 2.67
C SER A 210 -33.93 -0.39 4.18
N GLY A 211 -34.98 -0.22 4.99
CA GLY A 211 -34.95 -0.35 6.45
C GLY A 211 -34.27 0.81 7.19
N ARG A 212 -33.76 1.82 6.47
CA ARG A 212 -33.27 3.08 7.05
C ARG A 212 -34.43 3.87 7.66
N ASN A 213 -34.14 4.65 8.70
CA ASN A 213 -35.15 5.56 9.26
C ASN A 213 -35.35 6.74 8.29
N ILE A 214 -36.57 7.26 8.16
CA ILE A 214 -36.90 8.36 7.24
C ILE A 214 -37.61 9.53 7.91
N ALA A 215 -37.33 10.74 7.42
CA ALA A 215 -38.10 11.96 7.65
C ALA A 215 -38.30 12.72 6.34
N GLY A 216 -39.30 13.59 6.29
CA GLY A 216 -39.66 14.34 5.09
C GLY A 216 -40.65 13.60 4.18
N VAL A 217 -41.66 14.33 3.71
CA VAL A 217 -42.79 13.79 2.93
C VAL A 217 -42.35 13.22 1.58
N GLU A 218 -41.35 13.83 0.92
CA GLU A 218 -40.74 13.33 -0.31
C GLU A 218 -40.04 11.98 -0.07
N THR A 219 -39.17 11.91 0.96
CA THR A 219 -38.50 10.67 1.38
C THR A 219 -39.48 9.56 1.75
N ALA A 220 -40.66 9.92 2.28
CA ALA A 220 -41.71 8.97 2.63
C ALA A 220 -42.49 8.49 1.39
N ALA A 221 -42.77 9.36 0.43
CA ALA A 221 -43.36 8.98 -0.86
C ALA A 221 -42.42 8.06 -1.64
N GLU A 222 -41.17 8.47 -1.84
CA GLU A 222 -40.14 7.68 -2.54
C GLU A 222 -39.80 6.38 -1.80
N GLY A 223 -39.71 6.44 -0.46
CA GLY A 223 -39.28 5.33 0.38
C GLY A 223 -40.34 4.28 0.68
N ILE A 224 -41.64 4.61 0.55
CA ILE A 224 -42.75 3.70 0.82
C ILE A 224 -43.44 3.24 -0.47
N PHE A 225 -43.70 4.16 -1.39
CA PHE A 225 -44.52 3.91 -2.60
C PHE A 225 -43.74 4.05 -3.91
N GLY A 226 -42.62 4.79 -3.91
CA GLY A 226 -41.76 4.97 -5.10
C GLY A 226 -42.26 6.04 -6.06
N VAL A 227 -43.18 6.88 -5.61
CA VAL A 227 -43.74 8.04 -6.33
C VAL A 227 -43.25 9.33 -5.68
N LYS A 228 -43.38 10.47 -6.37
CA LYS A 228 -43.10 11.78 -5.77
C LYS A 228 -44.17 12.21 -4.77
N ALA A 229 -43.85 13.08 -3.81
CA ALA A 229 -44.84 13.62 -2.88
C ALA A 229 -46.00 14.35 -3.59
N LYS A 230 -45.78 14.81 -4.82
CA LYS A 230 -46.76 15.44 -5.72
C LYS A 230 -47.72 14.46 -6.40
N GLU A 231 -47.39 13.17 -6.40
CA GLU A 231 -48.06 12.11 -7.16
C GLU A 231 -48.82 11.13 -6.25
N LEU A 232 -48.75 11.32 -4.92
CA LEU A 232 -49.44 10.50 -3.94
C LEU A 232 -50.96 10.49 -4.15
N SER A 233 -51.52 9.30 -4.32
CA SER A 233 -52.98 9.10 -4.42
C SER A 233 -53.67 9.38 -3.07
N LEU A 234 -55.00 9.59 -3.05
CA LEU A 234 -55.75 9.84 -1.81
C LEU A 234 -55.51 8.76 -0.71
N PRO A 235 -55.54 7.44 -1.01
CA PRO A 235 -55.14 6.40 -0.04
C PRO A 235 -53.70 6.55 0.45
N GLN A 236 -52.74 6.76 -0.44
CA GLN A 236 -51.32 6.91 -0.10
C GLN A 236 -51.10 8.16 0.77
N ALA A 237 -51.68 9.30 0.39
CA ALA A 237 -51.64 10.55 1.14
C ALA A 237 -52.23 10.39 2.56
N ALA A 238 -53.36 9.68 2.69
CA ALA A 238 -53.95 9.38 3.99
C ALA A 238 -53.11 8.41 4.83
N TYR A 239 -52.38 7.49 4.19
CA TYR A 239 -51.43 6.60 4.85
C TYR A 239 -50.22 7.38 5.37
N ILE A 240 -49.57 8.18 4.51
CA ILE A 240 -48.45 9.07 4.87
C ILE A 240 -48.82 9.99 6.04
N ALA A 241 -49.95 10.70 5.97
CA ALA A 241 -50.42 11.58 7.04
C ALA A 241 -50.76 10.83 8.35
N GLY A 242 -51.05 9.53 8.27
CA GLY A 242 -51.30 8.69 9.43
C GLY A 242 -50.05 8.34 10.24
N ILE A 243 -48.90 8.17 9.58
CA ILE A 243 -47.66 7.62 10.15
C ILE A 243 -47.07 8.46 11.31
N PRO A 244 -46.96 9.81 11.26
CA PRO A 244 -46.31 10.63 12.29
C PRO A 244 -46.69 10.37 13.74
N GLN A 245 -47.93 9.92 14.00
CA GLN A 245 -48.40 9.61 15.35
C GLN A 245 -47.64 8.44 16.01
N ALA A 246 -47.22 7.43 15.23
CA ALA A 246 -46.46 6.28 15.75
C ALA A 246 -45.54 5.69 14.65
N PRO A 247 -44.46 6.39 14.25
CA PRO A 247 -43.84 6.16 12.94
C PRO A 247 -43.30 4.73 12.73
N PHE A 248 -42.67 4.13 13.75
CA PHE A 248 -42.17 2.75 13.67
C PHE A 248 -43.27 1.68 13.76
N ALA A 249 -44.43 2.00 14.34
CA ALA A 249 -45.57 1.10 14.34
C ALA A 249 -46.28 1.12 12.97
N TYR A 250 -46.46 2.30 12.37
CA TYR A 250 -47.27 2.52 11.19
C TYR A 250 -46.53 2.44 9.84
N THR A 251 -45.21 2.62 9.78
CA THR A 251 -44.40 2.27 8.58
C THR A 251 -44.62 0.79 8.18
N PRO A 252 -44.64 0.42 6.89
CA PRO A 252 -44.82 -0.97 6.49
C PRO A 252 -43.57 -1.84 6.62
N PHE A 253 -42.39 -1.28 6.95
CA PHE A 253 -41.11 -1.99 6.89
C PHE A 253 -40.47 -2.36 8.24
N THR A 254 -39.64 -3.40 8.21
CA THR A 254 -38.69 -3.79 9.27
C THR A 254 -37.42 -2.91 9.25
N ASN A 255 -36.44 -3.20 10.12
CA ASN A 255 -35.09 -2.60 10.06
C ASN A 255 -34.20 -3.19 8.94
N THR A 256 -34.63 -4.28 8.31
CA THR A 256 -33.98 -4.93 7.15
C THR A 256 -34.55 -4.45 5.81
N GLY A 257 -35.62 -3.65 5.81
CA GLY A 257 -36.33 -3.21 4.59
C GLY A 257 -37.37 -4.21 4.07
N GLU A 258 -37.54 -5.33 4.77
CA GLU A 258 -38.58 -6.31 4.49
C GLU A 258 -39.96 -5.77 4.88
N LEU A 259 -40.99 -6.17 4.14
CA LEU A 259 -42.38 -5.86 4.51
C LEU A 259 -42.76 -6.60 5.79
N LYS A 260 -43.50 -5.92 6.67
CA LYS A 260 -44.13 -6.53 7.85
C LYS A 260 -45.19 -7.56 7.44
N SER A 261 -45.51 -8.49 8.35
CA SER A 261 -46.65 -9.39 8.17
C SER A 261 -47.99 -8.63 8.19
N GLU A 262 -49.06 -9.24 7.68
CA GLU A 262 -50.39 -8.63 7.57
C GLU A 262 -50.90 -8.06 8.91
N GLU A 263 -50.68 -8.78 10.01
CA GLU A 263 -51.05 -8.36 11.36
C GLU A 263 -50.26 -7.13 11.85
N ALA A 264 -49.01 -6.99 11.39
CA ALA A 264 -48.11 -5.90 11.75
C ALA A 264 -48.20 -4.69 10.79
N LEU A 265 -48.77 -4.87 9.58
CA LEU A 265 -49.19 -3.78 8.68
C LEU A 265 -50.50 -3.15 9.15
N LYS A 266 -51.42 -3.95 9.69
CA LYS A 266 -52.77 -3.54 10.08
C LYS A 266 -52.86 -2.24 10.90
N PRO A 267 -52.00 -1.96 11.91
CA PRO A 267 -52.08 -0.72 12.68
C PRO A 267 -51.92 0.55 11.82
N GLY A 268 -51.05 0.54 10.80
CA GLY A 268 -50.89 1.65 9.86
C GLY A 268 -52.07 1.78 8.91
N ILE A 269 -52.61 0.65 8.43
CA ILE A 269 -53.77 0.62 7.53
C ILE A 269 -55.06 1.09 8.26
N ASP A 270 -55.26 0.71 9.52
CA ASP A 270 -56.41 1.18 10.30
C ASP A 270 -56.25 2.65 10.74
N ARG A 271 -55.01 3.15 10.89
CA ARG A 271 -54.72 4.58 11.02
C ARG A 271 -55.02 5.36 9.73
N MET A 272 -54.67 4.84 8.55
CA MET A 272 -55.06 5.43 7.24
C MET A 272 -56.59 5.58 7.12
N LYS A 273 -57.36 4.55 7.48
CA LYS A 273 -58.83 4.62 7.48
C LYS A 273 -59.37 5.70 8.43
N THR A 274 -58.67 5.92 9.57
CA THR A 274 -58.98 7.00 10.52
C THR A 274 -58.70 8.38 9.91
N VAL A 275 -57.61 8.54 9.15
CA VAL A 275 -57.28 9.77 8.40
C VAL A 275 -58.33 10.06 7.34
N LEU A 276 -58.70 9.06 6.51
CA LEU A 276 -59.77 9.19 5.51
C LEU A 276 -61.10 9.62 6.15
N TYR A 277 -61.45 9.07 7.31
CA TYR A 277 -62.65 9.48 8.05
C TYR A 277 -62.58 10.95 8.47
N ARG A 278 -61.44 11.43 8.99
CA ARG A 278 -61.23 12.84 9.34
C ARG A 278 -61.29 13.76 8.13
N MET A 279 -60.70 13.38 7.00
CA MET A 279 -60.78 14.14 5.75
C MET A 279 -62.23 14.32 5.29
N LYS A 280 -63.06 13.28 5.42
CA LYS A 280 -64.50 13.36 5.16
C LYS A 280 -65.23 14.24 6.18
N GLU A 281 -64.95 14.09 7.48
CA GLU A 281 -65.58 14.85 8.56
C GLU A 281 -65.32 16.35 8.45
N ALA A 282 -64.10 16.75 8.05
CA ALA A 282 -63.70 18.12 7.75
C ALA A 282 -64.12 18.60 6.34
N GLY A 283 -64.74 17.76 5.52
CA GLY A 283 -65.27 18.13 4.20
C GLY A 283 -64.24 18.25 3.07
N TYR A 284 -63.02 17.72 3.24
CA TYR A 284 -61.99 17.69 2.19
C TYR A 284 -62.24 16.63 1.11
N ILE A 285 -62.99 15.57 1.42
CA ILE A 285 -63.40 14.52 0.47
C ILE A 285 -64.87 14.16 0.66
N ASP A 286 -65.52 13.69 -0.40
CA ASP A 286 -66.92 13.27 -0.37
C ASP A 286 -67.13 11.79 0.01
N ASP A 287 -68.40 11.37 0.08
CA ASP A 287 -68.79 10.00 0.40
C ASP A 287 -68.34 8.96 -0.65
N ALA A 288 -68.21 9.33 -1.92
CA ALA A 288 -67.75 8.40 -2.96
C ALA A 288 -66.23 8.20 -2.85
N GLN A 289 -65.47 9.30 -2.77
CA GLN A 289 -64.02 9.29 -2.58
C GLN A 289 -63.60 8.55 -1.30
N TYR A 290 -64.33 8.79 -0.19
CA TYR A 290 -64.10 8.06 1.07
C TYR A 290 -64.31 6.56 0.90
N ASN A 291 -65.42 6.12 0.28
CA ASN A 291 -65.71 4.70 0.11
C ASN A 291 -64.77 4.02 -0.91
N GLU A 292 -64.32 4.73 -1.94
CA GLU A 292 -63.31 4.23 -2.88
C GLU A 292 -61.97 4.02 -2.16
N ALA A 293 -61.47 5.03 -1.45
CA ALA A 293 -60.21 4.96 -0.71
C ALA A 293 -60.23 3.96 0.46
N LEU A 294 -61.40 3.71 1.07
CA LEU A 294 -61.56 2.72 2.15
C LEU A 294 -61.41 1.26 1.65
N ASN A 295 -61.75 1.01 0.38
CA ASN A 295 -61.68 -0.32 -0.25
C ASN A 295 -60.39 -0.51 -1.08
N TYR A 296 -59.50 0.47 -1.10
CA TYR A 296 -58.24 0.41 -1.83
C TYR A 296 -57.20 -0.46 -1.12
N ASP A 297 -56.56 -1.37 -1.86
CA ASP A 297 -55.46 -2.20 -1.33
C ASP A 297 -54.14 -1.43 -1.34
N ILE A 298 -53.94 -0.61 -0.30
CA ILE A 298 -52.70 0.15 -0.10
C ILE A 298 -51.45 -0.73 0.06
N ALA A 299 -51.60 -2.04 0.35
CA ALA A 299 -50.46 -2.93 0.49
C ALA A 299 -49.87 -3.36 -0.86
N ALA A 300 -50.64 -3.28 -1.95
CA ALA A 300 -50.15 -3.51 -3.30
C ALA A 300 -49.17 -2.43 -3.80
N ASP A 301 -49.23 -1.22 -3.23
CA ASP A 301 -48.36 -0.10 -3.59
C ASP A 301 -47.02 -0.08 -2.82
N PHE A 302 -46.88 -0.87 -1.75
CA PHE A 302 -45.65 -0.84 -0.95
C PHE A 302 -44.45 -1.41 -1.74
N ARG A 303 -43.36 -0.65 -1.79
CA ARG A 303 -42.13 -1.05 -2.49
C ARG A 303 -41.56 -2.36 -1.94
N GLY A 304 -41.01 -3.19 -2.84
CA GLY A 304 -40.15 -4.30 -2.46
C GLY A 304 -38.81 -3.84 -1.83
N PRO A 305 -38.09 -4.71 -1.11
CA PRO A 305 -36.88 -4.34 -0.37
C PRO A 305 -35.76 -3.78 -1.26
N GLU A 306 -35.06 -2.75 -0.78
CA GLU A 306 -33.97 -2.07 -1.48
C GLU A 306 -32.62 -2.27 -0.77
N MET A 307 -31.64 -2.87 -1.46
CA MET A 307 -30.28 -3.04 -0.93
C MET A 307 -29.53 -1.71 -0.94
N ARG A 308 -28.88 -1.36 0.18
CA ARG A 308 -28.20 -0.07 0.36
C ARG A 308 -26.88 -0.02 -0.43
N ALA A 309 -26.27 1.16 -0.55
CA ALA A 309 -24.97 1.32 -1.18
C ALA A 309 -23.90 0.47 -0.48
N GLU A 310 -23.88 0.55 0.86
CA GLU A 310 -23.00 -0.20 1.76
C GLU A 310 -23.22 -1.73 1.73
N ASP A 311 -24.37 -2.21 1.26
CA ASP A 311 -24.66 -3.65 1.10
C ASP A 311 -24.22 -4.16 -0.28
N ARG A 312 -24.50 -3.41 -1.35
CA ARG A 312 -24.18 -3.78 -2.74
C ARG A 312 -22.70 -3.57 -3.07
N TYR A 313 -22.15 -2.46 -2.59
CA TYR A 313 -20.86 -1.90 -2.96
C TYR A 313 -20.07 -1.49 -1.71
N PRO A 314 -19.79 -2.39 -0.75
CA PRO A 314 -19.27 -2.04 0.57
C PRO A 314 -17.94 -1.28 0.53
N TRP A 315 -16.86 -1.90 0.02
CA TRP A 315 -15.54 -1.24 -0.04
C TRP A 315 -15.60 0.11 -0.77
N LEU A 316 -16.27 0.17 -1.93
CA LEU A 316 -16.44 1.40 -2.68
C LEU A 316 -17.18 2.48 -1.89
N THR A 317 -18.30 2.14 -1.23
CA THR A 317 -19.09 3.09 -0.43
C THR A 317 -18.26 3.66 0.72
N TYR A 318 -17.49 2.83 1.44
CA TYR A 318 -16.62 3.30 2.52
C TYR A 318 -15.41 4.09 2.02
N GLU A 319 -14.84 3.74 0.86
CA GLU A 319 -13.70 4.45 0.25
C GLU A 319 -14.12 5.84 -0.27
N LEU A 320 -15.29 5.94 -0.93
CA LEU A 320 -15.88 7.22 -1.34
C LEU A 320 -16.27 8.07 -0.12
N GLU A 321 -16.89 7.46 0.91
CA GLU A 321 -17.22 8.14 2.17
C GLU A 321 -15.97 8.69 2.86
N ALA A 322 -14.83 7.98 2.81
CA ALA A 322 -13.57 8.43 3.38
C ALA A 322 -12.95 9.59 2.59
N ARG A 323 -12.75 9.42 1.27
CA ARG A 323 -12.09 10.44 0.43
C ARG A 323 -12.89 11.73 0.33
N ALA A 324 -14.23 11.66 0.28
CA ALA A 324 -15.07 12.85 0.33
C ALA A 324 -14.86 13.66 1.62
N LYS A 325 -14.63 13.01 2.77
CA LYS A 325 -14.37 13.72 4.04
C LYS A 325 -12.98 14.34 4.09
N ASP A 326 -11.95 13.69 3.59
CA ASP A 326 -10.61 14.31 3.55
C ASP A 326 -10.63 15.56 2.63
N ILE A 327 -11.27 15.47 1.45
CA ILE A 327 -11.49 16.61 0.54
C ILE A 327 -12.30 17.73 1.21
N ILE A 328 -13.44 17.42 1.84
CA ILE A 328 -14.27 18.42 2.51
C ILE A 328 -13.57 18.98 3.77
N ALA A 329 -12.73 18.21 4.47
CA ALA A 329 -11.93 18.69 5.60
C ALA A 329 -10.85 19.68 5.14
N GLU A 330 -10.16 19.41 4.04
CA GLU A 330 -9.21 20.36 3.43
C GLU A 330 -9.92 21.62 2.93
N LYS A 331 -11.09 21.49 2.30
CA LYS A 331 -11.91 22.65 1.90
C LYS A 331 -12.37 23.49 3.09
N LEU A 332 -12.95 22.87 4.13
CA LEU A 332 -13.41 23.58 5.33
C LEU A 332 -12.26 24.27 6.06
N ALA A 333 -11.06 23.68 6.07
CA ALA A 333 -9.86 24.32 6.61
C ALA A 333 -9.44 25.54 5.76
N LYS A 334 -9.40 25.39 4.43
CA LYS A 334 -9.06 26.48 3.49
C LYS A 334 -10.06 27.64 3.57
N ASP A 335 -11.35 27.35 3.72
CA ASP A 335 -12.42 28.33 3.91
C ASP A 335 -12.30 29.04 5.29
N ASP A 336 -11.89 28.33 6.35
CA ASP A 336 -11.51 28.89 7.68
C ASP A 336 -10.17 29.67 7.65
N GLY A 337 -9.49 29.78 6.50
CA GLY A 337 -8.19 30.46 6.35
C GLY A 337 -6.98 29.68 6.88
N ILE A 338 -7.11 28.35 7.02
CA ILE A 338 -6.06 27.44 7.47
C ILE A 338 -5.35 26.81 6.25
N ASP A 339 -4.02 26.81 6.28
CA ASP A 339 -3.16 26.09 5.34
C ASP A 339 -3.40 24.55 5.43
N PRO A 340 -3.80 23.87 4.34
CA PRO A 340 -4.00 22.41 4.31
C PRO A 340 -2.79 21.57 4.77
N GLU A 341 -1.55 22.04 4.57
CA GLU A 341 -0.36 21.30 5.05
C GLU A 341 -0.33 21.16 6.58
N ARG A 342 -1.02 22.07 7.31
CA ARG A 342 -1.18 21.95 8.76
C ARG A 342 -2.10 20.79 9.15
N LEU A 343 -3.01 20.32 8.29
CA LEU A 343 -3.80 19.12 8.55
C LEU A 343 -2.95 17.84 8.48
N LYS A 344 -1.90 17.84 7.65
CA LYS A 344 -0.97 16.72 7.52
C LYS A 344 -0.04 16.60 8.74
N SER A 345 0.27 17.71 9.40
CA SER A 345 1.19 17.78 10.55
C SER A 345 0.52 17.85 11.93
N GLU A 346 -0.64 18.52 12.07
CA GLU A 346 -1.30 18.76 13.36
C GLU A 346 -2.50 17.82 13.57
N LYS A 347 -2.29 16.66 14.20
CA LYS A 347 -3.36 15.66 14.41
C LYS A 347 -4.65 16.25 14.98
N LYS A 348 -4.59 17.11 16.01
CA LYS A 348 -5.78 17.75 16.61
C LYS A 348 -6.55 18.66 15.64
N LEU A 349 -5.85 19.26 14.67
CA LEU A 349 -6.45 20.10 13.65
C LEU A 349 -7.14 19.23 12.58
N LYS A 350 -6.49 18.13 12.15
CA LYS A 350 -7.15 17.12 11.31
C LYS A 350 -8.39 16.54 12.01
N ASP A 351 -8.27 16.10 13.26
CA ASP A 351 -9.38 15.57 14.06
C ASP A 351 -10.58 16.56 14.08
N LYS A 352 -10.35 17.88 14.24
CA LYS A 352 -11.40 18.92 14.14
C LYS A 352 -12.09 18.90 12.78
N TYR A 353 -11.34 19.03 11.69
CA TYR A 353 -11.94 19.20 10.36
C TYR A 353 -12.52 17.90 9.81
N THR A 354 -11.96 16.73 10.12
CA THR A 354 -12.56 15.44 9.77
C THR A 354 -13.90 15.22 10.48
N ILE A 355 -14.09 15.70 11.72
CA ILE A 355 -15.41 15.66 12.40
C ILE A 355 -16.43 16.59 11.73
N LEU A 356 -16.01 17.82 11.37
CA LEU A 356 -16.88 18.75 10.64
C LEU A 356 -17.24 18.22 9.25
N ALA A 357 -16.29 17.60 8.56
CA ALA A 357 -16.49 16.98 7.26
C ALA A 357 -17.34 15.70 7.34
N ASP A 358 -17.24 14.87 8.39
CA ASP A 358 -18.11 13.69 8.56
C ASP A 358 -19.58 14.09 8.68
N ARG A 359 -19.87 15.13 9.47
CA ARG A 359 -21.21 15.73 9.55
C ARG A 359 -21.64 16.27 8.18
N ASP A 360 -20.86 17.18 7.60
CA ASP A 360 -21.23 17.85 6.36
C ASP A 360 -21.42 16.85 5.19
N VAL A 361 -20.55 15.84 5.07
CA VAL A 361 -20.67 14.76 4.07
C VAL A 361 -21.89 13.88 4.31
N ARG A 362 -22.43 13.78 5.53
CA ARG A 362 -23.67 13.05 5.83
C ARG A 362 -24.93 13.89 5.64
N SER A 363 -24.89 15.18 5.96
CA SER A 363 -26.10 15.99 6.21
C SER A 363 -26.32 17.17 5.26
N LYS A 364 -25.45 17.40 4.27
CA LYS A 364 -25.61 18.50 3.29
C LYS A 364 -26.09 18.07 1.90
N GLY A 365 -26.51 16.82 1.70
CA GLY A 365 -27.08 16.39 0.41
C GLY A 365 -26.12 16.48 -0.78
N TYR A 366 -24.81 16.37 -0.55
CA TYR A 366 -23.83 16.45 -1.63
C TYR A 366 -24.01 15.32 -2.65
N ARG A 367 -23.75 15.59 -3.93
CA ARG A 367 -23.60 14.55 -4.95
C ARG A 367 -22.11 14.31 -5.20
N ILE A 368 -21.65 13.12 -4.83
CA ILE A 368 -20.22 12.74 -4.85
C ILE A 368 -19.99 11.80 -6.02
N TYR A 369 -19.32 12.30 -7.06
CA TYR A 369 -19.07 11.58 -8.30
C TYR A 369 -17.67 10.98 -8.30
N SER A 370 -17.57 9.70 -8.66
CA SER A 370 -16.31 8.97 -8.69
C SER A 370 -15.77 8.73 -10.09
N THR A 371 -14.47 8.40 -10.17
CA THR A 371 -13.80 7.97 -11.40
C THR A 371 -14.07 6.52 -11.79
N ILE A 372 -14.70 5.74 -10.89
CA ILE A 372 -14.83 4.29 -11.01
C ILE A 372 -15.82 3.95 -12.12
N ASN A 373 -15.35 3.22 -13.13
CA ASN A 373 -16.19 2.61 -14.16
C ASN A 373 -16.91 1.40 -13.54
N LYS A 374 -18.24 1.49 -13.45
CA LYS A 374 -19.10 0.46 -12.85
C LYS A 374 -18.84 -0.94 -13.43
N ASP A 375 -18.78 -1.07 -14.75
CA ASP A 375 -18.74 -2.39 -15.39
C ASP A 375 -17.33 -3.01 -15.30
N MET A 376 -16.27 -2.20 -15.29
CA MET A 376 -14.92 -2.64 -14.92
C MET A 376 -14.82 -3.05 -13.44
N TYR A 377 -15.54 -2.37 -12.55
CA TYR A 377 -15.60 -2.70 -11.13
C TYR A 377 -16.34 -4.03 -10.90
N ASP A 378 -17.55 -4.18 -11.43
CA ASP A 378 -18.33 -5.42 -11.36
C ASP A 378 -17.56 -6.60 -11.98
N ALA A 379 -16.87 -6.38 -13.12
CA ALA A 379 -16.04 -7.39 -13.77
C ALA A 379 -14.82 -7.80 -12.91
N MET A 380 -14.07 -6.86 -12.34
CA MET A 380 -12.93 -7.16 -11.47
C MET A 380 -13.35 -7.85 -10.17
N GLN A 381 -14.44 -7.39 -9.53
CA GLN A 381 -14.97 -8.01 -8.32
C GLN A 381 -15.45 -9.46 -8.59
N LYS A 382 -16.13 -9.70 -9.72
CA LYS A 382 -16.50 -11.05 -10.15
C LYS A 382 -15.28 -11.93 -10.44
N ALA A 383 -14.30 -11.41 -11.18
CA ALA A 383 -13.09 -12.14 -11.54
C ALA A 383 -12.22 -12.48 -10.31
N ALA A 384 -12.16 -11.61 -9.31
CA ALA A 384 -11.53 -11.88 -8.02
C ALA A 384 -12.29 -12.96 -7.23
N LYS A 385 -13.63 -12.87 -7.16
CA LYS A 385 -14.48 -13.85 -6.46
C LYS A 385 -14.39 -15.25 -7.06
N ASP A 386 -14.35 -15.35 -8.39
CA ASP A 386 -14.32 -16.63 -9.12
C ASP A 386 -12.91 -17.28 -9.15
N PHE A 387 -11.86 -16.57 -8.73
CA PHE A 387 -10.48 -17.05 -8.81
C PHE A 387 -10.18 -18.17 -7.78
N GLN A 388 -9.93 -19.38 -8.27
CA GLN A 388 -9.76 -20.57 -7.41
C GLN A 388 -8.33 -20.76 -6.87
N TYR A 389 -7.33 -20.04 -7.40
CA TYR A 389 -5.91 -20.29 -7.10
C TYR A 389 -5.31 -19.37 -6.03
N TYR A 390 -6.09 -18.91 -5.05
CA TYR A 390 -5.56 -18.03 -3.99
C TYR A 390 -4.49 -18.72 -3.12
N GLY A 391 -4.75 -19.95 -2.67
CA GLY A 391 -3.84 -20.73 -1.83
C GLY A 391 -4.55 -21.39 -0.66
N HIS A 392 -3.82 -21.55 0.44
CA HIS A 392 -4.32 -22.12 1.68
C HIS A 392 -5.20 -21.11 2.44
N THR A 393 -6.17 -21.63 3.19
CA THR A 393 -6.89 -20.88 4.23
C THR A 393 -6.41 -21.45 5.56
N TYR A 394 -5.79 -20.61 6.39
CA TYR A 394 -5.48 -21.00 7.77
C TYR A 394 -6.76 -20.88 8.62
N THR A 395 -6.92 -21.73 9.63
CA THR A 395 -7.89 -21.51 10.72
C THR A 395 -7.19 -20.94 11.94
N GLY A 396 -7.95 -20.30 12.82
CA GLY A 396 -7.48 -19.80 14.11
C GLY A 396 -8.64 -19.48 15.03
N LYS A 397 -8.35 -19.25 16.31
CA LYS A 397 -9.38 -18.96 17.32
C LYS A 397 -9.71 -17.48 17.36
N GLY A 398 -11.00 -17.18 17.37
CA GLY A 398 -11.56 -15.87 17.66
C GLY A 398 -12.80 -16.01 18.54
N LYS A 399 -13.57 -14.93 18.68
CA LYS A 399 -14.82 -14.94 19.45
C LYS A 399 -16.01 -14.59 18.60
N ASP A 400 -17.11 -15.28 18.83
CA ASP A 400 -18.41 -14.89 18.27
C ASP A 400 -18.81 -13.49 18.82
N PRO A 401 -19.20 -12.53 17.97
CA PRO A 401 -19.50 -11.16 18.41
C PRO A 401 -20.84 -11.03 19.17
N VAL A 402 -21.67 -12.08 19.20
CA VAL A 402 -22.97 -12.13 19.88
C VAL A 402 -22.90 -12.96 21.17
N THR A 403 -22.33 -14.15 21.14
CA THR A 403 -22.24 -15.04 22.32
C THR A 403 -20.96 -14.85 23.14
N GLY A 404 -19.87 -14.38 22.51
CA GLY A 404 -18.55 -14.26 23.13
C GLY A 404 -17.79 -15.58 23.31
N GLU A 405 -18.36 -16.69 22.82
CA GLU A 405 -17.76 -18.03 22.81
C GLU A 405 -16.61 -18.13 21.79
N GLU A 406 -15.71 -19.09 21.99
CA GLU A 406 -14.58 -19.29 21.09
C GLU A 406 -15.00 -20.06 19.83
N ILE A 407 -14.76 -19.45 18.66
CA ILE A 407 -15.08 -20.01 17.35
C ILE A 407 -13.82 -20.13 16.49
N ASP A 408 -13.83 -21.07 15.54
CA ASP A 408 -12.83 -21.13 14.48
C ASP A 408 -13.14 -20.08 13.40
N ILE A 409 -12.18 -19.21 13.14
CA ILE A 409 -12.23 -18.17 12.11
C ILE A 409 -11.28 -18.55 10.98
N GLU A 410 -11.76 -18.45 9.74
CA GLU A 410 -10.94 -18.60 8.54
C GLU A 410 -10.09 -17.34 8.30
N MET A 411 -8.80 -17.55 8.08
CA MET A 411 -7.82 -16.56 7.60
C MET A 411 -7.37 -16.96 6.18
N PRO A 412 -8.18 -16.66 5.16
CA PRO A 412 -7.81 -16.91 3.76
C PRO A 412 -6.69 -15.97 3.28
N VAL A 413 -5.96 -16.38 2.24
CA VAL A 413 -5.18 -15.44 1.42
C VAL A 413 -6.14 -14.39 0.83
N GLN A 414 -5.83 -13.11 0.98
CA GLN A 414 -6.56 -11.96 0.42
C GLN A 414 -5.93 -11.46 -0.89
N VAL A 415 -6.62 -10.49 -1.50
CA VAL A 415 -6.21 -9.74 -2.70
C VAL A 415 -6.41 -8.25 -2.48
N GLY A 416 -5.54 -7.45 -3.09
CA GLY A 416 -5.73 -6.01 -3.31
C GLY A 416 -5.40 -5.72 -4.77
N SER A 417 -6.20 -4.91 -5.46
CA SER A 417 -5.93 -4.53 -6.85
C SER A 417 -6.40 -3.11 -7.17
N ILE A 418 -5.66 -2.40 -8.02
CA ILE A 418 -5.95 -1.04 -8.48
C ILE A 418 -5.72 -0.97 -10.00
N LEU A 419 -6.67 -0.38 -10.72
CA LEU A 419 -6.57 -0.03 -12.15
C LEU A 419 -6.57 1.50 -12.30
N ILE A 420 -5.51 2.06 -12.88
CA ILE A 420 -5.33 3.51 -13.13
C ILE A 420 -5.28 3.79 -14.63
N GLU A 421 -5.90 4.88 -15.08
CA GLU A 421 -5.68 5.48 -16.40
C GLU A 421 -4.42 6.36 -16.37
N ASN A 422 -3.40 5.99 -17.14
CA ASN A 422 -2.04 6.54 -17.00
C ASN A 422 -1.93 8.03 -17.31
N THR A 423 -2.72 8.52 -18.26
CA THR A 423 -2.66 9.89 -18.77
C THR A 423 -3.43 10.90 -17.92
N THR A 424 -4.23 10.43 -16.96
CA THR A 424 -5.13 11.26 -16.16
C THR A 424 -5.01 11.05 -14.66
N GLY A 425 -4.52 9.89 -14.19
CA GLY A 425 -4.53 9.51 -12.77
C GLY A 425 -5.87 8.96 -12.26
N ARG A 426 -6.88 8.79 -13.12
CA ARG A 426 -8.19 8.25 -12.73
C ARG A 426 -8.07 6.81 -12.25
N ILE A 427 -8.54 6.51 -11.04
CA ILE A 427 -8.73 5.13 -10.60
C ILE A 427 -10.02 4.62 -11.24
N LEU A 428 -9.90 3.73 -12.22
CA LEU A 428 -11.03 3.23 -13.00
C LEU A 428 -11.74 2.05 -12.31
N SER A 429 -11.01 1.26 -11.52
CA SER A 429 -11.53 0.09 -10.81
C SER A 429 -10.56 -0.37 -9.72
N PHE A 430 -11.06 -1.10 -8.72
CA PHE A 430 -10.24 -1.70 -7.67
C PHE A 430 -10.86 -2.98 -7.09
N VAL A 431 -10.05 -3.80 -6.41
CA VAL A 431 -10.50 -4.95 -5.61
C VAL A 431 -9.96 -4.78 -4.19
N GLY A 432 -10.85 -4.67 -3.21
CA GLY A 432 -10.47 -4.44 -1.80
C GLY A 432 -10.24 -5.69 -0.95
N GLY A 433 -10.64 -6.87 -1.44
CA GLY A 433 -10.52 -8.14 -0.73
C GLY A 433 -11.35 -9.23 -1.41
N ARG A 434 -11.46 -10.41 -0.78
CA ARG A 434 -12.24 -11.54 -1.32
C ARG A 434 -13.69 -11.57 -0.86
N ASP A 435 -13.94 -11.31 0.42
CA ASP A 435 -15.28 -11.16 0.98
C ASP A 435 -15.24 -10.11 2.12
N PHE A 436 -16.07 -9.07 1.98
CA PHE A 436 -16.22 -7.99 2.95
C PHE A 436 -16.78 -8.48 4.30
N LYS A 437 -17.46 -9.64 4.31
CA LYS A 437 -17.94 -10.29 5.53
C LYS A 437 -16.83 -10.95 6.34
N THR A 438 -15.72 -11.34 5.70
CA THR A 438 -14.54 -11.91 6.36
C THR A 438 -13.60 -10.81 6.84
N THR A 439 -13.35 -9.79 6.01
CA THR A 439 -12.50 -8.66 6.36
C THR A 439 -12.98 -7.39 5.66
N GLN A 440 -13.13 -6.31 6.42
CA GLN A 440 -13.61 -5.01 5.91
C GLN A 440 -12.47 -4.10 5.42
N VAL A 441 -11.21 -4.50 5.64
CA VAL A 441 -10.02 -3.77 5.18
C VAL A 441 -10.03 -3.65 3.67
N ASN A 442 -9.79 -2.44 3.14
CA ASN A 442 -9.57 -2.24 1.71
C ASN A 442 -8.09 -2.48 1.37
N HIS A 443 -7.76 -3.70 0.98
CA HIS A 443 -6.37 -4.11 0.70
C HIS A 443 -5.73 -3.38 -0.48
N ALA A 444 -6.53 -2.70 -1.32
CA ALA A 444 -6.02 -1.84 -2.37
C ALA A 444 -5.37 -0.55 -1.82
N THR A 445 -6.01 0.07 -0.81
CA THR A 445 -5.77 1.47 -0.39
C THR A 445 -5.27 1.61 1.06
N GLN A 446 -5.47 0.59 1.90
CA GLN A 446 -5.20 0.63 3.36
C GLN A 446 -4.10 -0.34 3.81
N ALA A 447 -3.78 -1.38 3.03
CA ALA A 447 -2.82 -2.41 3.41
C ALA A 447 -1.39 -2.05 2.98
N TYR A 448 -0.64 -1.36 3.85
CA TYR A 448 0.79 -1.11 3.67
C TYR A 448 1.58 -2.43 3.80
N ARG A 449 2.38 -2.75 2.77
CA ARG A 449 3.12 -4.02 2.65
C ARG A 449 4.46 -3.86 1.95
N SER A 450 5.37 -4.81 2.15
CA SER A 450 6.62 -4.86 1.39
C SER A 450 6.34 -5.21 -0.07
N ASN A 451 6.56 -4.26 -0.98
CA ASN A 451 6.39 -4.43 -2.42
C ASN A 451 7.51 -5.28 -3.08
N GLY A 452 8.56 -5.61 -2.30
CA GLY A 452 9.67 -6.46 -2.70
C GLY A 452 10.31 -6.00 -4.02
N SER A 453 10.55 -6.94 -4.93
CA SER A 453 11.17 -6.66 -6.23
C SER A 453 10.38 -5.75 -7.20
N THR A 454 9.18 -5.26 -6.87
CA THR A 454 8.57 -4.15 -7.63
C THR A 454 9.22 -2.79 -7.33
N MET A 455 9.97 -2.66 -6.23
CA MET A 455 10.77 -1.46 -5.94
C MET A 455 11.95 -1.26 -6.91
N LYS A 456 12.41 -2.32 -7.58
CA LYS A 456 13.64 -2.30 -8.40
C LYS A 456 13.58 -1.28 -9.57
N PRO A 457 12.53 -1.24 -10.42
CA PRO A 457 12.40 -0.19 -11.43
C PRO A 457 12.39 1.22 -10.83
N LEU A 458 11.61 1.42 -9.75
CA LEU A 458 11.32 2.73 -9.15
C LEU A 458 12.54 3.36 -8.48
N LEU A 459 13.29 2.58 -7.70
CA LEU A 459 14.36 3.07 -6.81
C LEU A 459 15.77 2.75 -7.33
N VAL A 460 15.93 1.78 -8.23
CA VAL A 460 17.24 1.30 -8.70
C VAL A 460 17.45 1.55 -10.19
N TYR A 461 16.71 0.87 -11.05
CA TYR A 461 17.01 0.83 -12.49
C TYR A 461 16.62 2.13 -13.21
N GLY A 462 15.42 2.66 -12.98
CA GLY A 462 14.99 3.96 -13.52
C GLY A 462 15.91 5.10 -13.09
N PRO A 463 16.18 5.28 -11.77
CA PRO A 463 17.13 6.27 -11.30
C PRO A 463 18.55 6.10 -11.85
N ALA A 464 19.07 4.86 -11.99
CA ALA A 464 20.39 4.64 -12.57
C ALA A 464 20.48 5.01 -14.06
N ILE A 465 19.40 4.86 -14.82
CA ILE A 465 19.33 5.29 -16.23
C ILE A 465 19.22 6.82 -16.32
N GLU A 466 18.35 7.45 -15.50
CA GLU A 466 18.20 8.92 -15.43
C GLU A 466 19.51 9.61 -15.00
N TYR A 467 20.24 9.00 -14.07
CA TYR A 467 21.53 9.47 -13.57
C TYR A 467 22.72 9.18 -14.50
N GLY A 468 22.47 8.56 -15.67
CA GLY A 468 23.49 8.27 -16.67
C GLY A 468 24.53 7.23 -16.25
N VAL A 469 24.15 6.27 -15.40
CA VAL A 469 25.05 5.22 -14.87
C VAL A 469 24.98 3.94 -15.72
N ILE A 470 23.82 3.62 -16.30
CA ILE A 470 23.61 2.45 -17.16
C ILE A 470 22.72 2.74 -18.37
N GLY A 471 22.85 1.92 -19.41
CA GLY A 471 21.81 1.66 -20.41
C GLY A 471 21.20 0.27 -20.21
N ALA A 472 20.20 -0.09 -21.01
CA ALA A 472 19.44 -1.35 -20.83
C ALA A 472 20.32 -2.62 -20.87
N GLY A 473 21.39 -2.60 -21.66
CA GLY A 473 22.31 -3.74 -21.82
C GLY A 473 23.56 -3.69 -20.95
N SER A 474 23.79 -2.62 -20.18
CA SER A 474 25.02 -2.45 -19.40
C SER A 474 25.25 -3.62 -18.43
N PRO A 475 26.50 -4.10 -18.27
CA PRO A 475 26.79 -5.24 -17.41
C PRO A 475 26.66 -4.86 -15.93
N LEU A 476 25.84 -5.60 -15.20
CA LEU A 476 25.73 -5.58 -13.74
C LEU A 476 26.46 -6.77 -13.13
N VAL A 477 26.90 -6.62 -11.89
CA VAL A 477 27.66 -7.63 -11.16
C VAL A 477 26.74 -8.43 -10.26
N ASP A 478 26.61 -9.71 -10.55
CA ASP A 478 25.86 -10.69 -9.76
C ASP A 478 26.81 -11.60 -8.96
N VAL A 479 27.58 -10.97 -8.05
CA VAL A 479 28.56 -11.63 -7.16
C VAL A 479 28.20 -11.33 -5.70
N LYS A 480 28.20 -12.35 -4.83
CA LYS A 480 27.82 -12.24 -3.42
C LYS A 480 28.73 -11.27 -2.66
N PHE A 481 28.17 -10.63 -1.63
CA PHE A 481 28.85 -9.69 -0.75
C PHE A 481 28.21 -9.72 0.65
N SER A 482 28.89 -9.11 1.63
CA SER A 482 28.43 -8.99 3.01
C SER A 482 28.70 -7.58 3.54
N ILE A 483 27.77 -7.03 4.33
CA ILE A 483 27.93 -5.76 5.06
C ILE A 483 27.67 -6.06 6.54
N GLY A 484 28.73 -6.12 7.34
CA GLY A 484 28.63 -6.59 8.72
C GLY A 484 28.08 -8.02 8.78
N SER A 485 26.97 -8.22 9.49
CA SER A 485 26.25 -9.50 9.55
C SER A 485 25.30 -9.75 8.37
N TRP A 486 24.94 -8.73 7.59
CA TRP A 486 23.98 -8.86 6.49
C TRP A 486 24.65 -9.37 5.21
N SER A 487 24.21 -10.53 4.73
CA SER A 487 24.71 -11.15 3.49
C SER A 487 23.53 -11.44 2.56
N PRO A 488 23.16 -10.52 1.66
CA PRO A 488 22.04 -10.71 0.75
C PRO A 488 22.31 -11.81 -0.29
N SER A 489 21.22 -12.41 -0.79
CA SER A 489 21.28 -13.44 -1.82
C SER A 489 20.15 -13.27 -2.84
N ASN A 490 20.32 -13.91 -4.01
CA ASN A 490 19.28 -14.03 -5.01
C ASN A 490 18.17 -14.97 -4.54
N TYR A 491 17.03 -14.94 -5.25
CA TYR A 491 15.84 -15.75 -4.93
C TYR A 491 16.15 -17.25 -4.79
N ILE A 492 17.00 -17.77 -5.70
CA ILE A 492 17.71 -19.03 -5.48
C ILE A 492 19.01 -18.68 -4.76
N THR A 493 19.16 -19.12 -3.51
CA THR A 493 20.29 -18.70 -2.64
C THR A 493 21.65 -19.18 -3.14
N SER A 494 21.69 -20.25 -3.93
CA SER A 494 22.90 -20.72 -4.62
C SER A 494 23.23 -19.96 -5.90
N ASP A 495 22.28 -19.26 -6.53
CA ASP A 495 22.46 -18.53 -7.81
C ASP A 495 23.38 -17.31 -7.62
N GLU A 496 24.42 -17.26 -8.45
CA GLU A 496 25.47 -16.23 -8.51
C GLU A 496 26.00 -16.24 -9.95
N ARG A 497 25.68 -15.21 -10.73
CA ARG A 497 25.85 -15.27 -12.20
C ARG A 497 27.08 -14.53 -12.74
N GLY A 498 27.78 -13.77 -11.91
CA GLY A 498 28.86 -12.91 -12.37
C GLY A 498 28.31 -11.74 -13.19
N LEU A 499 28.95 -11.38 -14.29
CA LEU A 499 28.49 -10.28 -15.15
C LEU A 499 27.28 -10.68 -16.02
N ILE A 500 26.15 -9.99 -15.83
CA ILE A 500 24.91 -10.16 -16.61
C ILE A 500 24.36 -8.80 -17.10
N PRO A 501 23.64 -8.72 -18.24
CA PRO A 501 23.05 -7.48 -18.73
C PRO A 501 21.98 -6.92 -17.77
N ALA A 502 21.88 -5.60 -17.63
CA ALA A 502 20.90 -4.96 -16.75
C ALA A 502 19.44 -5.37 -17.06
N ARG A 503 19.07 -5.53 -18.35
CA ARG A 503 17.75 -6.05 -18.76
C ARG A 503 17.49 -7.49 -18.30
N GLU A 504 18.51 -8.34 -18.28
CA GLU A 504 18.40 -9.72 -17.79
C GLU A 504 18.27 -9.74 -16.26
N ALA A 505 19.12 -8.97 -15.56
CA ALA A 505 19.06 -8.82 -14.11
C ALA A 505 17.70 -8.30 -13.62
N LEU A 506 17.04 -7.43 -14.40
CA LEU A 506 15.68 -6.95 -14.11
C LEU A 506 14.58 -7.97 -14.48
N ALA A 507 14.71 -8.66 -15.63
CA ALA A 507 13.76 -9.66 -16.11
C ALA A 507 13.66 -10.89 -15.20
N ASP A 508 14.80 -11.43 -14.79
CA ASP A 508 14.94 -12.52 -13.81
C ASP A 508 14.84 -12.01 -12.36
N SER A 509 14.77 -10.69 -12.18
CA SER A 509 14.54 -10.05 -10.89
C SER A 509 15.62 -10.31 -9.84
N GLN A 510 16.90 -10.36 -10.25
CA GLN A 510 18.03 -10.66 -9.36
C GLN A 510 18.19 -9.62 -8.25
N ASN A 511 18.64 -10.06 -7.08
CA ASN A 511 18.80 -9.21 -5.89
C ASN A 511 20.20 -8.61 -5.82
N ILE A 512 21.23 -9.43 -6.04
CA ILE A 512 22.63 -9.03 -5.86
C ILE A 512 22.99 -7.93 -6.85
N SER A 513 22.70 -8.13 -8.14
CA SER A 513 22.84 -7.10 -9.18
C SER A 513 22.11 -5.80 -8.86
N ALA A 514 20.88 -5.87 -8.36
CA ALA A 514 20.08 -4.69 -8.03
C ALA A 514 20.64 -3.92 -6.81
N LEU A 515 21.06 -4.63 -5.76
CA LEU A 515 21.66 -4.02 -4.58
C LEU A 515 23.02 -3.36 -4.88
N ARG A 516 23.82 -3.96 -5.77
CA ARG A 516 25.09 -3.36 -6.24
C ARG A 516 24.85 -2.13 -7.10
N LEU A 517 23.89 -2.17 -8.03
CA LEU A 517 23.51 -0.98 -8.80
C LEU A 517 22.97 0.13 -7.89
N TYR A 518 22.14 -0.21 -6.90
CA TYR A 518 21.61 0.75 -5.92
C TYR A 518 22.72 1.37 -5.06
N ASN A 519 23.68 0.56 -4.63
CA ASN A 519 24.85 0.97 -3.86
C ASN A 519 25.66 2.08 -4.53
N ASP A 520 25.71 2.09 -5.86
CA ASP A 520 26.50 3.04 -6.65
C ASP A 520 25.75 4.37 -6.90
N ILE A 521 24.42 4.37 -6.75
CA ILE A 521 23.57 5.57 -6.91
C ILE A 521 22.98 6.14 -5.62
N ILE A 522 22.97 5.41 -4.51
CA ILE A 522 22.27 5.81 -3.27
C ILE A 522 22.73 7.18 -2.72
N SER A 523 24.00 7.56 -2.95
CA SER A 523 24.54 8.88 -2.59
C SER A 523 23.91 10.05 -3.36
N ARG A 524 23.22 9.79 -4.48
CA ARG A 524 22.46 10.77 -5.27
C ARG A 524 21.00 10.93 -4.79
N ARG A 525 20.62 10.29 -3.68
CA ARG A 525 19.28 10.29 -3.06
C ARG A 525 18.13 9.86 -4.01
N PRO A 526 18.21 8.70 -4.68
CA PRO A 526 17.13 8.18 -5.53
C PRO A 526 15.79 7.98 -4.79
N ALA A 527 15.79 7.81 -3.46
CA ALA A 527 14.56 7.73 -2.66
C ALA A 527 13.74 9.04 -2.67
N ASP A 528 14.34 10.20 -2.99
CA ASP A 528 13.60 11.46 -3.19
C ASP A 528 12.65 11.37 -4.41
N LEU A 529 12.89 10.43 -5.33
CA LEU A 529 11.99 10.17 -6.46
C LEU A 529 10.76 9.33 -6.05
N LEU A 530 10.85 8.53 -4.98
CA LEU A 530 9.67 7.84 -4.41
C LEU A 530 8.70 8.84 -3.77
N VAL A 531 9.24 9.88 -3.10
CA VAL A 531 8.41 11.00 -2.58
C VAL A 531 7.66 11.69 -3.70
N LYS A 532 8.30 11.92 -4.87
CA LYS A 532 7.65 12.46 -6.06
C LYS A 532 6.62 11.52 -6.72
N MET A 533 6.60 10.24 -6.34
CA MET A 533 5.66 9.21 -6.81
C MET A 533 4.63 8.83 -5.73
N GLY A 534 4.35 9.73 -4.78
CA GLY A 534 3.23 9.59 -3.84
C GLY A 534 3.45 8.64 -2.65
N PHE A 535 4.65 8.07 -2.46
CA PHE A 535 4.92 7.16 -1.31
C PHE A 535 4.79 7.90 0.03
N SER A 536 3.73 7.60 0.79
CA SER A 536 3.29 8.38 1.95
C SER A 536 3.89 7.95 3.30
N LYS A 537 4.61 6.82 3.34
CA LYS A 537 5.17 6.19 4.57
C LYS A 537 6.68 5.91 4.51
N LEU A 538 7.44 6.81 3.89
CA LEU A 538 8.90 6.73 3.89
C LEU A 538 9.50 7.28 5.19
N HIS A 539 10.28 6.46 5.89
CA HIS A 539 11.02 6.86 7.08
C HIS A 539 12.47 7.27 6.74
N PRO A 540 13.17 8.06 7.58
CA PRO A 540 14.52 8.54 7.28
C PRO A 540 15.53 7.45 6.90
N ASP A 541 15.41 6.26 7.48
CA ASP A 541 16.28 5.12 7.21
C ASP A 541 16.07 4.54 5.81
N ASP A 542 14.86 4.61 5.24
CA ASP A 542 14.55 4.13 3.88
C ASP A 542 15.34 4.90 2.80
N PHE A 543 15.78 6.12 3.08
CA PHE A 543 16.62 6.93 2.18
C PHE A 543 18.08 6.47 2.14
N THR A 544 18.53 5.61 3.05
CA THR A 544 19.94 5.23 3.21
C THR A 544 20.20 3.73 3.37
N ASN A 545 19.18 2.94 3.72
CA ASN A 545 19.27 1.49 3.81
C ASN A 545 19.37 0.84 2.42
N LEU A 546 20.39 0.01 2.20
CA LEU A 546 20.58 -0.66 0.90
C LEU A 546 19.45 -1.67 0.60
N ALA A 547 18.86 -2.29 1.62
CA ALA A 547 17.79 -3.26 1.44
C ALA A 547 16.49 -2.64 0.88
N THR A 548 16.30 -1.33 1.01
CA THR A 548 15.18 -0.61 0.41
C THR A 548 15.17 -0.77 -1.12
N GLY A 549 16.33 -0.87 -1.77
CA GLY A 549 16.47 -1.17 -3.21
C GLY A 549 15.86 -2.51 -3.67
N ILE A 550 15.46 -3.39 -2.74
CA ILE A 550 14.71 -4.63 -3.02
C ILE A 550 13.35 -4.70 -2.30
N GLY A 551 12.83 -3.56 -1.84
CA GLY A 551 11.48 -3.43 -1.27
C GLY A 551 11.40 -3.61 0.26
N ALA A 552 12.52 -3.55 0.97
CA ALA A 552 12.53 -3.45 2.44
C ALA A 552 12.35 -1.97 2.86
N LEU A 553 11.11 -1.49 2.75
CA LEU A 553 10.63 -0.26 3.38
C LEU A 553 10.28 -0.51 4.84
N SER A 554 10.31 0.54 5.66
CA SER A 554 10.02 0.48 7.10
C SER A 554 8.56 0.12 7.41
N GLU A 555 7.61 0.80 6.77
CA GLU A 555 6.16 0.50 6.88
C GLU A 555 5.62 -0.28 5.66
N GLY A 556 6.27 -0.13 4.49
CA GLY A 556 5.77 -0.65 3.22
C GLY A 556 5.02 0.38 2.39
N THR A 557 4.17 -0.09 1.49
CA THR A 557 3.38 0.72 0.53
C THR A 557 2.07 0.00 0.18
N THR A 558 1.06 0.74 -0.27
CA THR A 558 -0.24 0.20 -0.69
C THR A 558 -0.21 -0.33 -2.13
N VAL A 559 -1.31 -0.94 -2.60
CA VAL A 559 -1.42 -1.32 -4.03
C VAL A 559 -1.60 -0.08 -4.90
N GLU A 560 -2.31 0.94 -4.39
CA GLU A 560 -2.52 2.22 -5.06
C GLU A 560 -1.20 2.98 -5.31
N GLU A 561 -0.43 3.26 -4.27
CA GLU A 561 0.89 3.91 -4.34
C GLU A 561 1.81 3.16 -5.33
N ASN A 562 1.95 1.84 -5.15
CA ASN A 562 2.84 1.01 -5.96
C ASN A 562 2.35 0.85 -7.42
N THR A 563 1.06 1.02 -7.71
CA THR A 563 0.54 1.05 -9.09
C THR A 563 0.77 2.41 -9.74
N ASN A 564 0.52 3.50 -9.02
CA ASN A 564 0.66 4.85 -9.56
C ASN A 564 2.12 5.23 -9.84
N ALA A 565 3.04 4.77 -8.98
CA ALA A 565 4.47 4.86 -9.24
C ALA A 565 4.91 4.14 -10.52
N PHE A 566 4.21 3.08 -10.94
CA PHE A 566 4.44 2.43 -12.25
C PHE A 566 3.76 3.17 -13.42
N ALA A 567 2.58 3.75 -13.20
CA ALA A 567 1.90 4.59 -14.20
C ALA A 567 2.78 5.78 -14.64
N THR A 568 3.66 6.27 -13.75
CA THR A 568 4.71 7.25 -14.06
C THR A 568 5.58 6.85 -15.25
N PHE A 569 5.98 5.57 -15.39
CA PHE A 569 6.76 5.12 -16.54
C PHE A 569 5.91 5.05 -17.82
N ALA A 570 4.66 4.60 -17.70
CA ALA A 570 3.73 4.54 -18.82
C ALA A 570 3.43 5.95 -19.39
N ASN A 571 3.22 6.93 -18.50
CA ASN A 571 2.98 8.33 -18.84
C ASN A 571 4.28 9.13 -19.10
N GLY A 572 5.27 8.51 -19.75
CA GLY A 572 6.48 9.20 -20.22
C GLY A 572 7.35 9.84 -19.12
N GLY A 573 7.28 9.34 -17.89
CA GLY A 573 8.00 9.88 -16.73
C GLY A 573 7.25 10.95 -15.93
N GLN A 574 5.97 11.20 -16.24
CA GLN A 574 5.10 12.11 -15.49
C GLN A 574 4.23 11.32 -14.52
N PHE A 575 4.46 11.53 -13.22
CA PHE A 575 3.54 11.11 -12.17
C PHE A 575 2.33 12.04 -12.17
N ILE A 576 1.14 11.49 -11.97
CA ILE A 576 -0.10 12.21 -11.66
C ILE A 576 -0.65 11.52 -10.42
N ASP A 577 -1.10 12.25 -9.41
CA ASP A 577 -1.61 11.57 -8.20
C ASP A 577 -2.95 10.85 -8.48
N ALA A 578 -3.15 9.69 -7.86
CA ALA A 578 -4.24 8.80 -8.21
C ALA A 578 -5.52 9.19 -7.47
N TYR A 579 -6.59 9.51 -8.21
CA TYR A 579 -7.83 10.01 -7.62
C TYR A 579 -9.03 9.12 -7.90
N MET A 580 -9.93 9.05 -6.91
CA MET A 580 -11.19 8.33 -6.98
C MET A 580 -12.42 9.25 -6.99
N ILE A 581 -12.31 10.49 -6.48
CA ILE A 581 -13.38 11.48 -6.49
C ILE A 581 -13.16 12.44 -7.65
N ASP A 582 -14.03 12.38 -8.64
CA ASP A 582 -14.03 13.24 -9.83
C ASP A 582 -14.44 14.66 -9.45
N ARG A 583 -15.61 14.78 -8.81
CA ARG A 583 -16.20 16.04 -8.35
C ARG A 583 -17.19 15.82 -7.21
N ILE A 584 -17.48 16.90 -6.47
CA ILE A 584 -18.54 16.97 -5.46
C ILE A 584 -19.39 18.19 -5.80
N GLU A 585 -20.70 17.98 -5.94
CA GLU A 585 -21.71 19.04 -6.11
C GLU A 585 -22.54 19.21 -4.82
N ASP A 586 -23.11 20.39 -4.59
CA ASP A 586 -24.17 20.60 -3.60
C ASP A 586 -25.57 20.26 -4.16
N GLN A 587 -26.62 20.51 -3.37
CA GLN A 587 -28.00 20.14 -3.71
C GLN A 587 -28.47 20.93 -4.95
N GLU A 588 -28.09 22.20 -5.01
CA GLU A 588 -28.36 23.15 -6.09
C GLU A 588 -27.55 22.86 -7.37
N GLY A 589 -26.49 22.05 -7.29
CA GLY A 589 -25.64 21.65 -8.40
C GLY A 589 -24.43 22.56 -8.64
N ASN A 590 -24.03 23.37 -7.65
CA ASN A 590 -22.76 24.10 -7.70
C ASN A 590 -21.60 23.13 -7.39
N ILE A 591 -20.48 23.33 -8.06
CA ILE A 591 -19.27 22.54 -7.84
C ILE A 591 -18.59 22.96 -6.52
N VAL A 592 -18.62 22.06 -5.54
CA VAL A 592 -17.97 22.20 -4.23
C VAL A 592 -16.50 21.79 -4.31
N TYR A 593 -16.20 20.80 -5.15
CA TYR A 593 -14.86 20.32 -5.51
C TYR A 593 -14.88 19.72 -6.91
N GLN A 594 -13.82 19.92 -7.68
CA GLN A 594 -13.51 19.20 -8.93
C GLN A 594 -12.02 18.84 -8.84
N HIS A 595 -11.66 17.62 -9.27
CA HIS A 595 -10.25 17.25 -9.32
C HIS A 595 -9.50 18.00 -10.45
N GLU A 596 -8.37 18.61 -10.11
CA GLU A 596 -7.44 19.25 -11.04
C GLU A 596 -6.17 18.40 -11.16
N VAL A 597 -5.81 18.01 -12.39
CA VAL A 597 -4.66 17.14 -12.66
C VAL A 597 -3.37 17.95 -12.70
N GLU A 598 -2.44 17.69 -11.77
CA GLU A 598 -1.11 18.30 -11.71
C GLU A 598 0.02 17.29 -12.01
N PRO A 599 0.56 17.23 -13.25
CA PRO A 599 1.62 16.28 -13.61
C PRO A 599 3.00 16.69 -13.07
N VAL A 600 3.66 15.77 -12.35
CA VAL A 600 5.02 15.92 -11.80
C VAL A 600 6.01 15.11 -12.64
N GLN A 601 6.97 15.77 -13.29
CA GLN A 601 8.03 15.07 -14.03
C GLN A 601 9.04 14.44 -13.04
N VAL A 602 9.06 13.10 -12.97
CA VAL A 602 9.94 12.30 -12.11
C VAL A 602 11.16 11.79 -12.87
N PHE A 603 10.93 11.23 -14.07
CA PHE A 603 11.95 10.70 -14.97
C PHE A 603 11.87 11.39 -16.34
N SER A 604 12.94 11.37 -17.12
CA SER A 604 12.87 11.79 -18.52
C SER A 604 12.10 10.78 -19.38
N PRO A 605 11.40 11.20 -20.45
CA PRO A 605 10.70 10.28 -21.35
C PRO A 605 11.63 9.21 -21.95
N GLU A 606 12.90 9.56 -22.21
CA GLU A 606 13.92 8.61 -22.63
C GLU A 606 14.15 7.50 -21.59
N THR A 607 14.34 7.86 -20.31
CA THR A 607 14.50 6.88 -19.23
C THR A 607 13.27 6.00 -19.10
N SER A 608 12.07 6.59 -19.07
CA SER A 608 10.82 5.83 -18.94
C SER A 608 10.66 4.81 -20.07
N TYR A 609 10.90 5.21 -21.33
CA TYR A 609 10.85 4.27 -22.45
C TYR A 609 11.86 3.12 -22.32
N ILE A 610 13.09 3.39 -21.86
CA ILE A 610 14.11 2.36 -21.67
C ILE A 610 13.72 1.41 -20.54
N VAL A 611 13.18 1.91 -19.42
CA VAL A 611 12.63 1.08 -18.34
C VAL A 611 11.47 0.23 -18.84
N THR A 612 10.53 0.79 -19.59
CA THR A 612 9.42 0.06 -20.24
C THR A 612 9.94 -1.08 -21.11
N ASP A 613 10.96 -0.84 -21.93
CA ASP A 613 11.55 -1.88 -22.79
C ASP A 613 12.20 -3.02 -21.98
N MET A 614 12.92 -2.69 -20.91
CA MET A 614 13.47 -3.69 -19.98
C MET A 614 12.37 -4.45 -19.20
N LEU A 615 11.20 -3.84 -19.00
CA LEU A 615 10.06 -4.47 -18.34
C LEU A 615 9.14 -5.27 -19.28
N ARG A 616 9.27 -5.12 -20.60
CA ARG A 616 8.73 -6.10 -21.57
C ARG A 616 9.40 -7.47 -21.41
N ASP A 617 10.71 -7.49 -21.16
CA ASP A 617 11.48 -8.74 -20.99
C ASP A 617 11.02 -9.58 -19.80
N VAL A 618 10.47 -8.96 -18.75
CA VAL A 618 9.83 -9.65 -17.62
C VAL A 618 8.63 -10.50 -18.10
N LEU A 619 7.87 -10.05 -19.10
CA LEU A 619 6.69 -10.73 -19.63
C LEU A 619 7.00 -11.72 -20.76
N THR A 620 8.10 -11.55 -21.49
CA THR A 620 8.46 -12.42 -22.62
C THR A 620 9.34 -13.62 -22.24
N LYS A 621 10.24 -13.44 -21.27
CA LYS A 621 11.20 -14.46 -20.84
C LYS A 621 11.42 -14.53 -19.32
N GLY A 622 11.14 -13.46 -18.58
CA GLY A 622 11.36 -13.35 -17.14
C GLY A 622 10.18 -13.75 -16.25
N THR A 623 10.14 -13.20 -15.04
CA THR A 623 9.25 -13.63 -13.94
C THR A 623 7.75 -13.38 -14.15
N GLY A 624 7.37 -12.60 -15.16
CA GLY A 624 5.99 -12.27 -15.55
C GLY A 624 5.41 -13.12 -16.68
N THR A 625 6.15 -14.10 -17.20
CA THR A 625 5.76 -14.89 -18.39
C THR A 625 4.40 -15.60 -18.24
N MET A 626 4.01 -16.00 -17.02
CA MET A 626 2.71 -16.64 -16.77
C MET A 626 1.52 -15.67 -16.88
N ALA A 627 1.72 -14.38 -16.58
CA ALA A 627 0.70 -13.35 -16.72
C ALA A 627 0.39 -13.12 -18.21
N ARG A 628 1.43 -12.92 -19.04
CA ARG A 628 1.31 -12.85 -20.50
C ARG A 628 0.61 -14.08 -21.08
N ASN A 629 1.00 -15.28 -20.64
CA ASN A 629 0.39 -16.54 -21.09
C ASN A 629 -1.03 -16.80 -20.51
N THR A 630 -1.55 -15.90 -19.68
CA THR A 630 -2.94 -15.94 -19.17
C THR A 630 -3.84 -14.90 -19.88
N LEU A 631 -3.27 -13.93 -20.60
CA LEU A 631 -4.03 -12.98 -21.42
C LEU A 631 -4.65 -13.67 -22.65
N LYS A 632 -5.83 -13.19 -23.07
CA LYS A 632 -6.54 -13.65 -24.29
C LYS A 632 -6.46 -12.67 -25.47
N PHE A 633 -5.69 -11.59 -25.31
CA PHE A 633 -5.46 -10.49 -26.26
C PHE A 633 -3.98 -10.08 -26.21
N SER A 634 -3.53 -9.08 -26.98
CA SER A 634 -2.08 -8.89 -27.23
C SER A 634 -1.63 -7.42 -27.32
N SER A 635 -1.75 -6.68 -26.22
CA SER A 635 -1.26 -5.30 -26.12
C SER A 635 0.23 -5.18 -25.78
N ASP A 636 0.80 -3.98 -25.96
CA ASP A 636 2.19 -3.62 -25.64
C ASP A 636 2.38 -3.43 -24.12
N PHE A 637 2.28 -4.53 -23.37
CA PHE A 637 2.48 -4.55 -21.92
C PHE A 637 3.95 -4.59 -21.53
N ALA A 638 4.26 -3.88 -20.45
CA ALA A 638 5.45 -4.02 -19.63
C ALA A 638 5.02 -4.29 -18.18
N ALA A 639 5.79 -5.07 -17.40
CA ALA A 639 5.40 -5.38 -16.01
C ALA A 639 6.58 -5.75 -15.11
N LYS A 640 6.37 -5.69 -13.79
CA LYS A 640 7.29 -6.22 -12.79
C LYS A 640 6.57 -7.06 -11.73
N THR A 641 7.14 -8.22 -11.41
CA THR A 641 6.72 -9.00 -10.23
C THR A 641 7.46 -8.58 -8.96
N GLY A 642 6.79 -8.71 -7.82
CA GLY A 642 7.34 -8.57 -6.48
C GLY A 642 7.09 -9.82 -5.65
N THR A 643 7.95 -10.06 -4.68
CA THR A 643 7.82 -11.13 -3.67
C THR A 643 8.60 -10.63 -2.45
N SER A 644 7.96 -10.59 -1.28
CA SER A 644 8.59 -10.20 -0.02
C SER A 644 9.26 -11.41 0.65
N GLN A 645 10.04 -11.16 1.72
CA GLN A 645 10.75 -12.19 2.46
C GLN A 645 9.78 -13.29 2.96
N GLU A 646 10.23 -14.54 2.91
CA GLU A 646 9.43 -15.73 3.25
C GLU A 646 8.11 -15.88 2.45
N TYR A 647 7.96 -15.22 1.29
CA TYR A 647 6.73 -15.23 0.50
C TYR A 647 5.50 -14.67 1.25
N LYS A 648 5.68 -13.70 2.15
CA LYS A 648 4.57 -13.09 2.91
C LYS A 648 3.60 -12.31 2.02
N ASP A 649 4.14 -11.70 0.97
CA ASP A 649 3.42 -10.89 -0.01
C ASP A 649 3.94 -11.22 -1.41
N VAL A 650 3.05 -11.29 -2.40
CA VAL A 650 3.41 -11.37 -3.83
C VAL A 650 2.67 -10.34 -4.64
N TRP A 651 3.34 -9.84 -5.67
CA TRP A 651 2.88 -8.70 -6.46
C TRP A 651 3.08 -8.92 -7.95
N LEU A 652 2.20 -8.33 -8.75
CA LEU A 652 2.48 -8.00 -10.14
C LEU A 652 1.87 -6.63 -10.44
N VAL A 653 2.70 -5.69 -10.90
CA VAL A 653 2.27 -4.40 -11.43
C VAL A 653 2.63 -4.37 -12.91
N GLY A 654 1.66 -4.14 -13.78
CA GLY A 654 1.83 -4.21 -15.23
C GLY A 654 0.96 -3.19 -15.95
N TYR A 655 1.49 -2.62 -17.01
CA TYR A 655 0.92 -1.46 -17.70
C TYR A 655 1.12 -1.55 -19.21
N ASN A 656 0.18 -0.97 -19.96
CA ASN A 656 0.33 -0.63 -21.38
C ASN A 656 0.29 0.91 -21.51
N PRO A 657 0.21 1.52 -22.72
CA PRO A 657 0.15 2.98 -22.83
C PRO A 657 -1.04 3.64 -22.12
N ASN A 658 -2.20 2.99 -22.06
CA ASN A 658 -3.43 3.58 -21.53
C ASN A 658 -3.64 3.34 -20.03
N VAL A 659 -3.37 2.13 -19.54
CA VAL A 659 -3.67 1.73 -18.15
C VAL A 659 -2.51 1.07 -17.42
N SER A 660 -2.54 1.15 -16.08
CA SER A 660 -1.72 0.38 -15.15
C SER A 660 -2.60 -0.44 -14.22
N LEU A 661 -2.35 -1.75 -14.11
CA LEU A 661 -3.00 -2.66 -13.17
C LEU A 661 -1.97 -3.20 -12.18
N GLY A 662 -2.17 -2.93 -10.89
CA GLY A 662 -1.44 -3.57 -9.79
C GLY A 662 -2.29 -4.62 -9.08
N VAL A 663 -1.65 -5.72 -8.67
CA VAL A 663 -2.25 -6.81 -7.89
C VAL A 663 -1.29 -7.26 -6.79
N TRP A 664 -1.78 -7.31 -5.55
CA TRP A 664 -1.15 -7.95 -4.39
C TRP A 664 -1.94 -9.19 -3.95
N MET A 665 -1.24 -10.17 -3.37
CA MET A 665 -1.83 -11.17 -2.48
C MET A 665 -0.94 -11.43 -1.27
N GLY A 666 -1.56 -11.73 -0.14
CA GLY A 666 -0.95 -12.07 1.14
C GLY A 666 -2.02 -12.43 2.16
N TYR A 667 -1.67 -12.50 3.45
CA TYR A 667 -2.64 -12.64 4.55
C TYR A 667 -2.69 -11.36 5.39
N ASP A 668 -3.86 -11.03 5.97
CA ASP A 668 -4.09 -9.87 6.86
C ASP A 668 -3.02 -9.79 7.97
N GLN A 669 -2.69 -10.93 8.58
CA GLN A 669 -1.52 -11.11 9.43
C GLN A 669 -0.36 -11.70 8.60
N PRO A 670 0.79 -11.01 8.41
CA PRO A 670 1.86 -11.46 7.52
C PRO A 670 2.38 -12.88 7.81
N ARG A 671 2.08 -13.82 6.91
CA ARG A 671 2.43 -15.24 6.98
C ARG A 671 2.86 -15.73 5.59
N THR A 672 3.70 -16.77 5.54
CA THR A 672 4.15 -17.31 4.25
C THR A 672 2.98 -17.81 3.40
N LEU A 673 2.96 -17.44 2.13
CA LEU A 673 2.08 -18.03 1.12
C LEU A 673 2.52 -19.44 0.72
N TYR A 674 3.66 -19.94 1.20
CA TYR A 674 4.22 -21.24 0.87
C TYR A 674 3.71 -22.33 1.81
N ALA A 675 2.69 -23.09 1.37
CA ALA A 675 2.26 -24.31 2.06
C ALA A 675 3.06 -25.52 1.54
N PHE A 676 3.77 -26.22 2.44
CA PHE A 676 4.60 -27.39 2.12
C PHE A 676 3.76 -28.67 1.93
N ASN A 677 2.85 -28.65 0.95
CA ASN A 677 1.94 -29.77 0.66
C ASN A 677 1.73 -30.05 -0.84
N ASN A 678 2.49 -29.39 -1.73
CA ASN A 678 2.37 -29.44 -3.20
C ASN A 678 0.93 -29.24 -3.76
N THR A 679 -0.01 -28.76 -2.96
CA THR A 679 -1.43 -28.64 -3.34
C THR A 679 -1.73 -27.35 -4.10
N TYR A 680 -0.88 -26.33 -3.93
CA TYR A 680 -1.06 -25.01 -4.51
C TYR A 680 0.09 -24.64 -5.45
N LEU A 681 -0.20 -23.84 -6.47
CA LEU A 681 0.82 -23.26 -7.35
C LEU A 681 1.80 -22.37 -6.55
N GLN A 682 3.01 -22.19 -7.08
CA GLN A 682 4.00 -21.26 -6.51
C GLN A 682 3.39 -19.86 -6.30
N PRO A 683 3.66 -19.15 -5.19
CA PRO A 683 3.05 -17.85 -4.89
C PRO A 683 3.11 -16.84 -6.06
N SER A 684 4.27 -16.70 -6.69
CA SER A 684 4.48 -15.79 -7.82
C SER A 684 3.75 -16.23 -9.10
N VAL A 685 3.47 -17.53 -9.26
CA VAL A 685 2.63 -18.07 -10.37
C VAL A 685 1.15 -17.77 -10.14
N ARG A 686 0.68 -17.78 -8.87
CA ARG A 686 -0.70 -17.39 -8.53
C ARG A 686 -0.96 -15.92 -8.84
N VAL A 687 -0.08 -15.00 -8.43
CA VAL A 687 -0.29 -13.55 -8.70
C VAL A 687 -0.22 -13.22 -10.19
N ASN A 688 0.68 -13.89 -10.94
CA ASN A 688 0.73 -13.83 -12.40
C ASN A 688 -0.64 -14.19 -13.03
N LYS A 689 -1.24 -15.31 -12.58
CA LYS A 689 -2.56 -15.74 -13.08
C LYS A 689 -3.68 -14.79 -12.68
N LEU A 690 -3.71 -14.32 -11.43
CA LEU A 690 -4.74 -13.40 -10.96
C LEU A 690 -4.70 -12.07 -11.73
N TRP A 691 -3.51 -11.51 -11.97
CA TRP A 691 -3.35 -10.31 -12.81
C TRP A 691 -3.87 -10.54 -14.23
N GLY A 692 -3.52 -11.67 -14.87
CA GLY A 692 -4.04 -12.01 -16.20
C GLY A 692 -5.56 -12.21 -16.22
N THR A 693 -6.13 -12.81 -15.17
CA THR A 693 -7.58 -13.00 -15.01
C THR A 693 -8.32 -11.66 -14.84
N LEU A 694 -7.81 -10.75 -14.00
CA LEU A 694 -8.37 -9.41 -13.82
C LEU A 694 -8.23 -8.55 -15.09
N MET A 695 -7.06 -8.59 -15.73
CA MET A 695 -6.80 -7.87 -16.99
C MET A 695 -7.69 -8.38 -18.14
N ASN A 696 -7.96 -9.69 -18.22
CA ASN A 696 -8.93 -10.23 -19.17
C ASN A 696 -10.37 -9.76 -18.88
N ALA A 697 -10.73 -9.52 -17.61
CA ALA A 697 -12.06 -9.09 -17.21
C ALA A 697 -12.31 -7.60 -17.52
N VAL A 698 -11.29 -6.74 -17.37
CA VAL A 698 -11.41 -5.33 -17.78
C VAL A 698 -11.33 -5.17 -19.30
N TYR A 699 -10.59 -6.03 -20.00
CA TYR A 699 -10.65 -6.12 -21.46
C TYR A 699 -12.06 -6.48 -21.97
N ASP A 700 -12.82 -7.33 -21.25
CA ASP A 700 -14.22 -7.63 -21.60
C ASP A 700 -15.17 -6.45 -21.37
N ALA A 701 -14.83 -5.54 -20.45
CA ALA A 701 -15.62 -4.32 -20.19
C ALA A 701 -15.28 -3.19 -21.19
N ASP A 702 -14.00 -3.01 -21.54
CA ASP A 702 -13.57 -2.07 -22.58
C ASP A 702 -12.34 -2.60 -23.36
N PRO A 703 -12.55 -3.24 -24.53
CA PRO A 703 -11.45 -3.68 -25.37
C PRO A 703 -10.59 -2.54 -25.96
N GLN A 704 -11.15 -1.33 -26.12
CA GLN A 704 -10.45 -0.22 -26.81
C GLN A 704 -9.48 0.51 -25.87
N LEU A 705 -9.86 0.65 -24.60
CA LEU A 705 -8.95 1.14 -23.56
C LEU A 705 -7.82 0.14 -23.29
N ILE A 706 -8.14 -1.16 -23.26
CA ILE A 706 -7.23 -2.19 -22.74
C ILE A 706 -6.34 -2.83 -23.82
N ASP A 707 -6.76 -2.88 -25.10
CA ASP A 707 -5.89 -3.24 -26.23
C ASP A 707 -5.82 -2.14 -27.31
N PRO A 708 -5.23 -0.96 -26.99
CA PRO A 708 -5.14 0.14 -27.93
C PRO A 708 -4.24 -0.18 -29.14
N PRO A 709 -4.55 0.36 -30.33
CA PRO A 709 -3.75 0.17 -31.55
C PRO A 709 -2.40 0.90 -31.52
N THR A 710 -2.04 1.54 -30.40
CA THR A 710 -0.81 2.32 -30.21
C THR A 710 0.10 1.66 -29.19
N SER A 711 1.33 1.35 -29.59
CA SER A 711 2.44 0.95 -28.71
C SER A 711 3.23 2.16 -28.18
N PHE A 712 4.08 1.93 -27.18
CA PHE A 712 5.03 2.93 -26.70
C PHE A 712 6.01 3.32 -27.80
N LYS A 713 6.24 4.63 -27.98
CA LYS A 713 7.11 5.19 -29.02
C LYS A 713 8.42 5.67 -28.43
N ALA A 714 9.55 5.22 -28.99
CA ALA A 714 10.88 5.63 -28.57
C ALA A 714 11.08 7.15 -28.77
N PRO A 715 11.41 7.92 -27.72
CA PRO A 715 11.81 9.31 -27.87
C PRO A 715 13.13 9.44 -28.64
N LYS A 716 13.33 10.56 -29.34
CA LYS A 716 14.44 10.78 -30.28
C LYS A 716 15.85 10.47 -29.73
N ASN A 717 16.07 10.63 -28.43
CA ASN A 717 17.38 10.44 -27.81
C ASN A 717 17.54 9.07 -27.10
N VAL A 718 16.56 8.17 -27.22
CA VAL A 718 16.79 6.74 -26.99
C VAL A 718 17.46 6.19 -28.25
N VAL A 719 18.71 5.75 -28.12
CA VAL A 719 19.50 5.24 -29.25
C VAL A 719 20.09 3.88 -28.93
N THR A 720 20.22 3.03 -29.95
CA THR A 720 21.03 1.80 -29.84
C THR A 720 22.50 2.16 -29.98
N ALA A 721 23.31 1.87 -28.96
CA ALA A 721 24.76 2.07 -29.00
C ALA A 721 25.51 0.78 -28.68
N SER A 722 26.71 0.63 -29.25
CA SER A 722 27.58 -0.54 -29.03
C SER A 722 28.53 -0.32 -27.87
N PHE A 723 28.76 -1.35 -27.08
CA PHE A 723 29.61 -1.35 -25.89
C PHE A 723 30.29 -2.72 -25.69
N CYS A 724 31.33 -2.75 -24.88
CA CYS A 724 31.93 -4.00 -24.44
C CYS A 724 31.09 -4.65 -23.34
N GLY A 725 30.57 -5.85 -23.60
CA GLY A 725 29.56 -6.53 -22.79
C GLY A 725 30.00 -6.99 -21.40
N ILE A 726 31.27 -6.82 -21.03
CA ILE A 726 31.78 -7.06 -19.67
C ILE A 726 32.11 -5.78 -18.90
N SER A 727 32.36 -4.65 -19.57
CA SER A 727 32.83 -3.41 -18.94
C SER A 727 31.91 -2.20 -19.07
N GLY A 728 30.92 -2.25 -19.97
CA GLY A 728 29.99 -1.15 -20.26
C GLY A 728 30.59 0.00 -21.07
N MET A 729 31.89 -0.07 -21.39
CA MET A 729 32.67 0.96 -22.09
C MET A 729 32.55 0.84 -23.61
N ALA A 730 33.05 1.83 -24.36
CA ALA A 730 33.10 1.79 -25.82
C ALA A 730 33.98 0.61 -26.31
N PRO A 731 33.60 -0.11 -27.38
CA PRO A 731 34.30 -1.33 -27.81
C PRO A 731 35.80 -1.14 -28.08
N SER A 732 36.64 -1.86 -27.34
CA SER A 732 38.07 -2.03 -27.67
C SER A 732 38.24 -3.05 -28.80
N ALA A 733 39.40 -3.01 -29.48
CA ALA A 733 39.76 -4.05 -30.44
C ALA A 733 39.83 -5.45 -29.80
N ALA A 734 40.33 -5.55 -28.56
CA ALA A 734 40.37 -6.80 -27.80
C ALA A 734 38.95 -7.33 -27.53
N CYS A 735 38.02 -6.47 -27.13
CA CYS A 735 36.63 -6.85 -26.88
C CYS A 735 35.87 -7.25 -28.16
N ALA A 736 36.21 -6.63 -29.30
CA ALA A 736 35.73 -7.06 -30.62
C ALA A 736 36.27 -8.45 -30.99
N SER A 737 37.58 -8.68 -30.89
CA SER A 737 38.21 -9.98 -31.15
C SER A 737 37.73 -11.09 -30.21
N ALA A 738 37.37 -10.77 -28.97
CA ALA A 738 36.81 -11.71 -28.01
C ALA A 738 35.31 -12.03 -28.23
N GLY A 739 34.63 -11.37 -29.20
CA GLY A 739 33.20 -11.56 -29.45
C GLY A 739 32.30 -11.00 -28.34
N LEU A 740 32.80 -10.06 -27.55
CA LEU A 740 32.13 -9.53 -26.34
C LEU A 740 31.38 -8.23 -26.59
N VAL A 741 31.46 -7.65 -27.79
CA VAL A 741 30.67 -6.46 -28.15
C VAL A 741 29.18 -6.77 -28.11
N ARG A 742 28.40 -5.88 -27.51
CA ARG A 742 26.94 -5.91 -27.44
C ARG A 742 26.41 -4.55 -27.90
N SER A 743 25.13 -4.49 -28.24
CA SER A 743 24.44 -3.24 -28.58
C SER A 743 23.05 -3.25 -27.96
N ASP A 744 22.67 -2.14 -27.31
CA ASP A 744 21.41 -2.02 -26.59
C ASP A 744 21.02 -0.53 -26.45
N LEU A 745 19.90 -0.22 -25.80
CA LEU A 745 19.33 1.12 -25.66
C LEU A 745 20.03 1.96 -24.58
N PHE A 746 20.32 3.22 -24.93
CA PHE A 746 20.89 4.24 -24.04
C PHE A 746 20.15 5.57 -24.17
N ASN A 747 20.09 6.33 -23.06
CA ASN A 747 19.56 7.70 -23.02
C ASN A 747 20.67 8.68 -23.41
N ALA A 748 20.76 9.02 -24.70
CA ALA A 748 21.85 9.81 -25.27
C ALA A 748 21.94 11.27 -24.74
N LYS A 749 20.96 11.74 -23.96
CA LYS A 749 21.06 13.01 -23.22
C LYS A 749 22.04 12.95 -22.05
N VAL A 750 22.16 11.78 -21.39
CA VAL A 750 22.85 11.61 -20.11
C VAL A 750 23.98 10.58 -20.15
N PHE A 751 23.90 9.58 -21.02
CA PHE A 751 24.93 8.53 -21.10
C PHE A 751 25.05 7.91 -22.49
N LEU A 752 26.29 7.85 -22.98
CA LEU A 752 26.72 6.97 -24.07
C LEU A 752 28.08 6.33 -23.72
N PRO A 753 28.28 5.03 -24.00
CA PRO A 753 29.59 4.37 -23.93
C PRO A 753 30.60 5.11 -24.81
N SER A 754 31.55 5.78 -24.16
CA SER A 754 32.44 6.76 -24.81
C SER A 754 33.91 6.65 -24.36
N GLN A 755 34.15 6.26 -23.11
CA GLN A 755 35.48 5.83 -22.66
C GLN A 755 35.84 4.49 -23.33
N PRO A 756 37.07 4.32 -23.88
CA PRO A 756 37.51 3.04 -24.43
C PRO A 756 37.53 1.94 -23.36
N ASP A 757 37.15 0.72 -23.75
CA ASP A 757 37.20 -0.45 -22.89
C ASP A 757 38.63 -0.80 -22.43
N ASP A 758 38.79 -0.93 -21.10
CA ASP A 758 40.02 -1.24 -20.38
C ASP A 758 40.07 -2.66 -19.80
N SER A 759 39.01 -3.46 -19.98
CA SER A 759 38.82 -4.71 -19.24
C SER A 759 39.71 -5.87 -19.69
N LEU A 760 40.19 -5.78 -20.93
CA LEU A 760 41.02 -6.79 -21.59
C LEU A 760 42.42 -6.26 -21.89
N ALA A 761 43.41 -6.82 -21.22
CA ALA A 761 44.81 -6.64 -21.57
C ALA A 761 45.20 -7.60 -22.70
N SER A 762 45.95 -7.10 -23.69
CA SER A 762 46.66 -7.95 -24.65
C SER A 762 47.93 -8.50 -24.00
N SER A 763 47.78 -9.51 -23.15
CA SER A 763 48.88 -10.12 -22.40
C SER A 763 49.65 -11.13 -23.26
N SER A 764 50.82 -10.72 -23.75
CA SER A 764 51.94 -11.65 -23.96
C SER A 764 52.30 -12.29 -22.61
N VAL A 765 52.44 -13.61 -22.54
CA VAL A 765 52.64 -14.34 -21.28
C VAL A 765 53.78 -15.36 -21.37
N VAL A 766 54.40 -15.64 -20.24
CA VAL A 766 55.39 -16.72 -20.05
C VAL A 766 54.89 -17.75 -19.04
N THR A 767 55.55 -18.90 -18.98
CA THR A 767 55.32 -19.92 -17.95
C THR A 767 56.63 -20.16 -17.20
N ILE A 768 56.60 -20.07 -15.87
CA ILE A 768 57.73 -20.30 -14.97
C ILE A 768 57.25 -21.22 -13.83
N LYS A 769 57.89 -22.36 -13.63
CA LYS A 769 57.57 -23.36 -12.60
C LYS A 769 56.07 -23.72 -12.57
N GLY A 770 55.52 -23.94 -13.76
CA GLY A 770 54.12 -24.30 -13.99
C GLY A 770 53.08 -23.17 -13.80
N LYS A 771 53.51 -21.94 -13.47
CA LYS A 771 52.62 -20.77 -13.31
C LYS A 771 52.80 -19.79 -14.46
N THR A 772 51.71 -19.12 -14.85
CA THR A 772 51.73 -18.08 -15.88
C THR A 772 52.06 -16.72 -15.25
N TYR A 773 52.87 -15.92 -15.96
CA TYR A 773 53.24 -14.54 -15.60
C TYR A 773 53.19 -13.65 -16.85
N ASN A 774 53.04 -12.32 -16.68
CA ASN A 774 53.12 -11.39 -17.81
C ASN A 774 54.53 -11.41 -18.41
N ALA A 775 54.64 -11.33 -19.74
CA ALA A 775 55.92 -11.05 -20.38
C ALA A 775 56.31 -9.59 -20.13
N LEU A 776 57.55 -9.38 -19.70
CA LEU A 776 58.16 -8.06 -19.56
C LEU A 776 58.53 -7.50 -20.94
N PRO A 777 58.74 -6.17 -21.10
CA PRO A 777 59.09 -5.57 -22.39
C PRO A 777 60.38 -6.12 -23.04
N ASN A 778 61.26 -6.73 -22.25
CA ASN A 778 62.53 -7.33 -22.70
C ASN A 778 62.50 -8.87 -22.77
N THR A 779 61.39 -9.52 -22.39
CA THR A 779 61.30 -10.99 -22.40
C THR A 779 61.53 -11.53 -23.82
N PRO A 780 62.48 -12.47 -24.04
CA PRO A 780 62.79 -12.94 -25.38
C PRO A 780 61.59 -13.62 -26.06
N ALA A 781 61.30 -13.20 -27.28
CA ALA A 781 60.06 -13.55 -27.99
C ALA A 781 59.88 -15.05 -28.22
N GLU A 782 60.95 -15.85 -28.23
CA GLU A 782 60.89 -17.30 -28.36
C GLU A 782 60.32 -18.03 -27.13
N PHE A 783 60.29 -17.38 -25.95
CA PHE A 783 59.68 -17.92 -24.73
C PHE A 783 58.29 -17.33 -24.45
N VAL A 784 57.91 -16.27 -25.17
CA VAL A 784 56.61 -15.62 -25.06
C VAL A 784 55.55 -16.41 -25.82
N LYS A 785 54.45 -16.73 -25.14
CA LYS A 785 53.20 -17.17 -25.76
C LYS A 785 52.29 -15.97 -25.96
N ALA A 786 51.67 -15.85 -27.12
CA ALA A 786 50.56 -14.93 -27.33
C ALA A 786 49.37 -15.42 -26.48
N GLY A 787 49.11 -14.73 -25.37
CA GLY A 787 47.98 -15.06 -24.51
C GLY A 787 46.65 -14.66 -25.15
N GLY A 788 45.60 -15.42 -24.86
CA GLY A 788 44.23 -14.91 -25.02
C GLY A 788 44.03 -13.68 -24.13
N ALA A 789 43.12 -12.79 -24.52
CA ALA A 789 42.93 -11.50 -23.86
C ALA A 789 42.71 -11.66 -22.34
N GLY A 790 43.65 -11.17 -21.56
CA GLY A 790 43.71 -11.34 -20.10
C GLY A 790 42.86 -10.31 -19.37
N ILE A 791 42.28 -10.70 -18.25
CA ILE A 791 41.34 -9.85 -17.50
C ILE A 791 42.11 -8.85 -16.64
N ASN A 792 41.93 -7.55 -16.88
CA ASN A 792 42.60 -6.48 -16.15
C ASN A 792 42.20 -6.47 -14.66
N GLN A 793 43.20 -6.40 -13.77
CA GLN A 793 43.01 -6.36 -12.31
C GLN A 793 42.24 -5.11 -11.84
N ASP A 794 42.45 -3.95 -12.48
CA ASP A 794 41.76 -2.73 -12.10
C ASP A 794 40.30 -2.72 -12.57
N PHE A 795 40.01 -3.41 -13.68
CA PHE A 795 38.62 -3.74 -14.07
C PHE A 795 37.95 -4.65 -13.03
N ILE A 796 38.62 -5.71 -12.53
CA ILE A 796 38.06 -6.57 -11.47
C ILE A 796 37.74 -5.75 -10.21
N LYS A 797 38.66 -4.89 -9.76
CA LYS A 797 38.44 -3.98 -8.62
C LYS A 797 37.27 -3.03 -8.87
N ARG A 798 37.21 -2.43 -10.07
CA ARG A 798 36.18 -1.48 -10.50
C ARG A 798 34.78 -2.10 -10.51
N MET A 799 34.64 -3.33 -10.99
CA MET A 799 33.34 -4.02 -11.04
C MET A 799 32.89 -4.53 -9.65
N LEU A 800 33.79 -5.12 -8.85
CA LEU A 800 33.43 -5.57 -7.50
C LEU A 800 33.13 -4.41 -6.54
N GLY A 801 33.76 -3.25 -6.76
CA GLY A 801 33.46 -2.00 -6.07
C GLY A 801 33.68 -2.05 -4.55
N ARG A 802 33.07 -1.09 -3.82
CA ARG A 802 33.19 -1.01 -2.34
C ARG A 802 32.58 -2.19 -1.59
N LEU A 803 31.80 -3.04 -2.25
CA LEU A 803 31.16 -4.22 -1.68
C LEU A 803 32.03 -5.49 -1.82
N GLY A 804 33.11 -5.44 -2.59
CA GLY A 804 34.01 -6.59 -2.78
C GLY A 804 33.28 -7.80 -3.39
N GLY A 805 33.49 -8.98 -2.83
CA GLY A 805 33.00 -10.27 -3.35
C GLY A 805 34.14 -11.13 -3.91
N ASN A 806 33.82 -12.34 -4.37
CA ASN A 806 34.81 -13.27 -4.92
C ASN A 806 35.19 -12.91 -6.37
N PRO A 807 36.47 -12.56 -6.69
CA PRO A 807 36.89 -12.31 -8.07
C PRO A 807 36.68 -13.50 -9.00
N ALA A 808 36.82 -14.73 -8.50
CA ALA A 808 36.61 -15.95 -9.29
C ALA A 808 35.13 -16.28 -9.56
N SER A 809 34.19 -15.47 -9.04
CA SER A 809 32.77 -15.50 -9.39
C SER A 809 32.38 -14.39 -10.37
N LEU A 810 33.27 -13.43 -10.69
CA LEU A 810 32.91 -12.28 -11.52
C LEU A 810 32.60 -12.65 -12.98
N LEU A 811 33.32 -13.63 -13.54
CA LEU A 811 33.05 -14.14 -14.89
C LEU A 811 32.44 -15.55 -14.83
N PRO A 812 31.44 -15.89 -15.67
CA PRO A 812 30.84 -17.22 -15.67
C PRO A 812 31.86 -18.32 -15.97
N LYS A 813 31.88 -19.38 -15.15
CA LYS A 813 32.83 -20.50 -15.26
C LYS A 813 32.81 -21.24 -16.60
N ASN A 814 31.70 -21.12 -17.35
CA ASN A 814 31.50 -21.75 -18.66
C ASN A 814 31.58 -20.75 -19.83
N SER A 815 32.08 -19.53 -19.60
CA SER A 815 32.29 -18.53 -20.65
C SER A 815 33.56 -18.83 -21.46
N THR A 816 33.66 -18.34 -22.71
CA THR A 816 34.94 -18.32 -23.44
C THR A 816 36.03 -17.56 -22.66
N LEU A 817 35.62 -16.60 -21.83
CA LEU A 817 36.48 -15.86 -20.90
C LEU A 817 37.02 -16.67 -19.71
N SER A 818 36.45 -17.81 -19.33
CA SER A 818 36.99 -18.57 -18.19
C SER A 818 38.30 -19.32 -18.54
N ASN A 819 38.56 -19.50 -19.83
CA ASN A 819 39.84 -19.96 -20.37
C ASN A 819 40.85 -18.82 -20.58
N SER A 820 40.41 -17.55 -20.54
CA SER A 820 41.32 -16.41 -20.48
C SER A 820 41.92 -16.33 -19.08
N SER A 821 43.24 -16.48 -18.96
CA SER A 821 43.93 -16.19 -17.71
C SER A 821 43.60 -14.77 -17.26
N VAL A 822 43.11 -14.61 -16.02
CA VAL A 822 43.18 -13.32 -15.30
C VAL A 822 44.60 -12.79 -15.50
N SER A 823 44.75 -11.53 -15.93
CA SER A 823 46.05 -10.98 -16.32
C SER A 823 47.06 -11.29 -15.24
N ALA A 824 48.09 -12.03 -15.64
CA ALA A 824 48.92 -12.75 -14.71
C ALA A 824 49.68 -11.74 -13.83
N VAL A 825 50.13 -12.19 -12.66
CA VAL A 825 50.95 -11.33 -11.81
C VAL A 825 52.27 -11.09 -12.54
N ASP A 826 52.85 -9.90 -12.42
CA ASP A 826 54.22 -9.66 -12.89
C ASP A 826 55.18 -10.52 -12.07
N PHE A 827 56.11 -11.21 -12.71
CA PHE A 827 57.10 -12.01 -11.98
C PHE A 827 58.11 -11.05 -11.31
N PRO A 828 58.36 -11.18 -9.98
CA PRO A 828 59.39 -10.39 -9.29
C PRO A 828 60.78 -10.96 -9.61
N ALA A 829 61.32 -10.58 -10.78
CA ALA A 829 62.68 -10.96 -11.18
C ALA A 829 63.71 -10.37 -10.21
N ASP A 830 64.75 -11.13 -9.87
CA ASP A 830 65.76 -10.68 -8.91
C ASP A 830 66.82 -9.75 -9.53
N GLY A 831 66.83 -9.63 -10.87
CA GLY A 831 67.70 -8.73 -11.62
C GLY A 831 69.12 -9.25 -11.83
N SER A 832 69.40 -10.51 -11.51
CA SER A 832 70.71 -11.15 -11.65
C SER A 832 70.67 -12.23 -12.74
N PRO A 833 71.73 -12.39 -13.57
CA PRO A 833 71.77 -13.47 -14.55
C PRO A 833 71.67 -14.86 -13.89
N PRO A 834 70.91 -15.82 -14.49
CA PRO A 834 70.77 -17.17 -13.96
C PRO A 834 72.10 -17.91 -13.74
N ALA A 835 72.12 -18.82 -12.77
CA ALA A 835 73.26 -19.72 -12.56
C ALA A 835 73.46 -20.65 -13.77
N ALA A 836 74.71 -21.04 -14.04
CA ALA A 836 75.02 -22.02 -15.09
C ALA A 836 74.43 -23.39 -14.73
N VAL A 837 73.73 -24.02 -15.68
CA VAL A 837 73.19 -25.36 -15.51
C VAL A 837 74.26 -26.43 -15.71
N SER A 838 74.13 -27.56 -15.01
CA SER A 838 74.94 -28.75 -15.28
C SER A 838 74.25 -29.59 -16.36
N ALA A 839 74.95 -29.91 -17.44
CA ALA A 839 74.45 -30.70 -18.56
C ALA A 839 75.01 -32.13 -18.54
N SER A 840 74.25 -33.08 -19.08
CA SER A 840 74.56 -34.50 -19.17
C SER A 840 73.96 -35.09 -20.45
N VAL A 841 74.56 -36.15 -20.99
CA VAL A 841 74.04 -36.85 -22.18
C VAL A 841 73.94 -38.34 -21.88
N ASN A 842 72.81 -38.95 -22.27
CA ASN A 842 72.63 -40.40 -22.26
C ASN A 842 72.08 -40.85 -23.63
N GLY A 843 72.88 -41.59 -24.39
CA GLY A 843 72.59 -41.92 -25.79
C GLY A 843 72.50 -40.65 -26.64
N SER A 844 71.31 -40.40 -27.20
CA SER A 844 70.98 -39.17 -27.95
C SER A 844 70.17 -38.16 -27.14
N THR A 845 69.93 -38.38 -25.85
CA THR A 845 69.18 -37.45 -24.99
C THR A 845 70.14 -36.56 -24.21
N LEU A 846 70.03 -35.25 -24.42
CA LEU A 846 70.65 -34.20 -23.61
C LEU A 846 69.71 -33.85 -22.45
N THR A 847 70.23 -33.79 -21.23
CA THR A 847 69.53 -33.45 -19.98
C THR A 847 70.31 -32.40 -19.20
N TRP A 848 69.65 -31.50 -18.47
CA TRP A 848 70.33 -30.50 -17.62
C TRP A 848 69.59 -30.20 -16.32
N SER A 849 70.29 -29.59 -15.37
CA SER A 849 69.74 -29.17 -14.08
C SER A 849 68.83 -27.93 -14.19
N GLU A 850 68.00 -27.71 -13.17
CA GLU A 850 67.39 -26.40 -12.94
C GLU A 850 68.42 -25.30 -12.65
N SER A 851 67.97 -24.05 -12.70
CA SER A 851 68.73 -22.84 -12.32
C SER A 851 67.85 -21.92 -11.44
N SER A 852 67.91 -20.59 -11.61
CA SER A 852 67.18 -19.60 -10.81
C SER A 852 65.65 -19.75 -10.91
N ASN A 853 64.93 -19.08 -10.01
CA ASN A 853 63.47 -19.23 -9.89
C ASN A 853 62.65 -18.46 -10.96
N ASP A 854 63.32 -17.70 -11.83
CA ASP A 854 62.76 -16.76 -12.80
C ASP A 854 63.08 -17.12 -14.26
N VAL A 855 63.69 -18.30 -14.48
CA VAL A 855 63.99 -18.87 -15.80
C VAL A 855 62.70 -19.11 -16.58
N VAL A 856 62.61 -18.57 -17.80
CA VAL A 856 61.50 -18.84 -18.74
C VAL A 856 61.82 -19.95 -19.73
N GLY A 857 63.11 -20.25 -19.93
CA GLY A 857 63.55 -21.31 -20.82
C GLY A 857 65.05 -21.45 -20.94
N TYR A 858 65.44 -22.37 -21.82
CA TYR A 858 66.82 -22.77 -22.06
C TYR A 858 67.14 -22.68 -23.56
N ARG A 859 68.32 -22.13 -23.90
CA ARG A 859 68.88 -22.15 -25.25
C ARG A 859 69.96 -23.24 -25.32
N ILE A 860 69.88 -24.11 -26.32
CA ILE A 860 70.86 -25.18 -26.53
C ILE A 860 71.72 -24.82 -27.74
N TYR A 861 73.04 -24.81 -27.55
CA TYR A 861 74.02 -24.49 -28.58
C TYR A 861 74.87 -25.70 -28.92
N ASN A 862 75.17 -25.88 -30.21
CA ASN A 862 76.18 -26.81 -30.71
C ASN A 862 77.52 -26.07 -30.76
N VAL A 863 78.51 -26.62 -30.07
CA VAL A 863 79.88 -26.08 -29.92
C VAL A 863 80.95 -26.97 -30.53
N THR A 864 80.55 -27.92 -31.39
CA THR A 864 81.47 -28.82 -32.11
C THR A 864 82.51 -28.02 -32.88
N ASN A 865 83.78 -28.41 -32.76
CA ASN A 865 84.94 -27.75 -33.39
C ASN A 865 85.09 -26.25 -33.05
N GLY A 866 84.57 -25.79 -31.90
CA GLY A 866 84.64 -24.39 -31.48
C GLY A 866 83.59 -23.48 -32.15
N GLY A 867 82.55 -24.04 -32.77
CA GLY A 867 81.36 -23.29 -33.15
C GLY A 867 80.57 -22.76 -31.95
N ASN A 868 79.53 -21.98 -32.21
CA ASN A 868 78.53 -21.63 -31.19
C ASN A 868 77.16 -21.40 -31.87
N THR A 869 76.60 -22.45 -32.44
CA THR A 869 75.37 -22.38 -33.25
C THR A 869 74.16 -22.75 -32.40
N LEU A 870 73.18 -21.85 -32.26
CA LEU A 870 71.92 -22.15 -31.59
C LEU A 870 71.19 -23.30 -32.34
N VAL A 871 70.89 -24.38 -31.62
CA VAL A 871 70.19 -25.57 -32.13
C VAL A 871 68.68 -25.38 -31.96
N THR A 872 68.26 -24.99 -30.76
CA THR A 872 66.87 -24.74 -30.40
C THR A 872 66.77 -23.97 -29.08
N SER A 873 65.59 -23.43 -28.82
CA SER A 873 65.19 -22.85 -27.53
C SER A 873 63.98 -23.61 -27.01
N VAL A 874 63.95 -23.93 -25.72
CA VAL A 874 62.84 -24.67 -25.08
C VAL A 874 62.37 -23.97 -23.81
N LEU A 875 61.10 -24.14 -23.46
CA LEU A 875 60.50 -23.55 -22.25
C LEU A 875 61.06 -24.21 -20.98
N GLU A 876 61.00 -23.51 -19.84
CA GLU A 876 61.56 -23.96 -18.55
C GLU A 876 61.10 -25.36 -18.11
N ALA A 877 59.85 -25.74 -18.40
CA ALA A 877 59.31 -27.08 -18.15
C ALA A 877 59.94 -28.22 -19.01
N THR A 878 60.88 -27.90 -19.90
CA THR A 878 61.62 -28.85 -20.74
C THR A 878 63.10 -28.83 -20.33
N GLN A 879 63.51 -29.84 -19.56
CA GLN A 879 64.89 -30.02 -19.06
C GLN A 879 65.64 -31.14 -19.83
N SER A 880 65.08 -31.60 -20.96
CA SER A 880 65.71 -32.55 -21.86
C SER A 880 65.27 -32.39 -23.31
N ILE A 881 66.17 -32.72 -24.25
CA ILE A 881 65.87 -32.82 -25.69
C ILE A 881 66.68 -33.96 -26.34
N THR A 882 66.18 -34.47 -27.47
CA THR A 882 66.98 -35.33 -28.36
C THR A 882 67.93 -34.47 -29.20
N VAL A 883 69.20 -34.86 -29.24
CA VAL A 883 70.30 -34.20 -29.96
C VAL A 883 70.96 -35.16 -30.97
N ALA A 884 71.66 -34.61 -31.96
CA ALA A 884 72.34 -35.42 -32.97
C ALA A 884 73.61 -36.07 -32.41
N SER A 885 73.94 -37.27 -32.91
CA SER A 885 75.15 -38.02 -32.53
C SER A 885 76.42 -37.40 -33.11
N GLY A 886 77.56 -37.57 -32.43
CA GLY A 886 78.87 -37.07 -32.86
C GLY A 886 79.06 -35.56 -32.76
N GLN A 887 78.35 -34.89 -31.84
CA GLN A 887 78.38 -33.43 -31.68
C GLN A 887 78.52 -33.03 -30.20
N ALA A 888 79.14 -31.87 -29.97
CA ALA A 888 79.31 -31.27 -28.65
C ALA A 888 78.29 -30.16 -28.40
N TYR A 889 77.69 -30.13 -27.21
CA TYR A 889 76.62 -29.20 -26.84
C TYR A 889 76.88 -28.49 -25.52
N VAL A 890 76.26 -27.32 -25.38
CA VAL A 890 76.09 -26.60 -24.11
C VAL A 890 74.66 -26.08 -23.98
N VAL A 891 74.22 -25.87 -22.74
CA VAL A 891 72.91 -25.30 -22.41
C VAL A 891 73.12 -23.98 -21.68
N VAL A 892 72.23 -23.02 -21.95
CA VAL A 892 72.19 -21.69 -21.33
C VAL A 892 70.78 -21.44 -20.80
N ALA A 893 70.64 -21.13 -19.51
CA ALA A 893 69.37 -20.71 -18.93
C ALA A 893 69.09 -19.23 -19.25
N VAL A 894 67.82 -18.87 -19.43
CA VAL A 894 67.38 -17.51 -19.78
C VAL A 894 66.24 -17.08 -18.85
N ASP A 895 66.40 -15.93 -18.19
CA ASP A 895 65.37 -15.36 -17.30
C ASP A 895 64.28 -14.57 -18.05
N ILE A 896 63.23 -14.20 -17.32
CA ILE A 896 62.12 -13.39 -17.82
C ILE A 896 62.54 -11.99 -18.30
N THR A 897 63.64 -11.43 -17.81
CA THR A 897 64.18 -10.13 -18.25
C THR A 897 65.03 -10.21 -19.52
N GLY A 898 65.48 -11.42 -19.87
CA GLY A 898 66.32 -11.73 -21.03
C GLY A 898 67.81 -11.91 -20.73
N LEU A 899 68.25 -11.90 -19.46
CA LEU A 899 69.64 -12.23 -19.14
C LEU A 899 69.86 -13.75 -19.24
N THR A 900 71.12 -14.13 -19.43
CA THR A 900 71.52 -15.50 -19.73
C THR A 900 72.58 -16.00 -18.78
N SER A 901 72.51 -17.27 -18.38
CA SER A 901 73.59 -17.91 -17.63
C SER A 901 74.90 -17.99 -18.46
N PRO A 902 76.05 -18.23 -17.81
CA PRO A 902 77.19 -18.84 -18.49
C PRO A 902 76.78 -20.17 -19.15
N HIS A 903 77.56 -20.62 -20.13
CA HIS A 903 77.40 -21.95 -20.72
C HIS A 903 77.53 -23.05 -19.65
N SER A 904 76.76 -24.14 -19.80
CA SER A 904 77.00 -25.38 -19.08
C SER A 904 78.40 -25.96 -19.35
N ASN A 905 78.78 -26.99 -18.60
CA ASN A 905 79.81 -27.92 -19.06
C ASN A 905 79.47 -28.45 -20.47
N VAL A 906 80.51 -28.64 -21.28
CA VAL A 906 80.36 -29.22 -22.63
C VAL A 906 80.09 -30.71 -22.52
N VAL A 907 79.12 -31.20 -23.29
CA VAL A 907 78.76 -32.63 -23.35
C VAL A 907 78.69 -33.12 -24.79
N SER A 908 79.27 -34.29 -25.05
CA SER A 908 79.47 -34.84 -26.39
C SER A 908 78.68 -36.12 -26.62
N THR A 909 77.90 -36.17 -27.71
CA THR A 909 77.03 -37.31 -28.08
C THR A 909 77.79 -38.43 -28.79
N GLY A 910 78.93 -38.85 -28.23
CA GLY A 910 79.73 -39.94 -28.77
C GLY A 910 81.17 -39.95 -28.25
N GLY A 911 81.45 -40.88 -27.34
CA GLY A 911 82.78 -41.13 -26.78
C GLY A 911 82.68 -42.27 -25.78
N SER A 912 83.37 -43.38 -26.03
CA SER A 912 83.47 -44.51 -25.11
C SER A 912 84.94 -44.83 -24.93
N GLU A 913 85.46 -44.58 -23.74
CA GLU A 913 86.85 -44.88 -23.39
C GLU A 913 86.90 -45.73 -22.12
N ASN A 914 87.64 -46.82 -22.19
CA ASN A 914 88.10 -47.58 -21.03
C ASN A 914 89.56 -47.22 -20.80
N GLU A 915 89.86 -46.44 -19.76
CA GLU A 915 91.11 -46.43 -18.97
C GLU A 915 92.48 -46.20 -19.71
N PRO A 916 93.59 -45.90 -18.98
CA PRO A 916 93.73 -45.66 -17.54
C PRO A 916 94.42 -44.33 -17.17
N ASP A 917 94.54 -44.08 -15.86
CA ASP A 917 95.58 -43.27 -15.19
C ASP A 917 97.00 -43.91 -15.40
N PRO A 918 98.18 -43.32 -15.02
CA PRO A 918 98.35 -42.52 -13.79
C PRO A 918 99.39 -41.36 -13.78
N GLU A 919 99.39 -40.70 -12.63
CA GLU A 919 100.53 -40.20 -11.83
C GLU A 919 101.06 -38.75 -12.00
N GLU A 920 101.18 -38.12 -10.83
CA GLU A 920 101.57 -36.74 -10.56
C GLU A 920 103.11 -36.57 -10.42
N ASN A 921 103.62 -35.33 -10.45
CA ASN A 921 104.03 -34.61 -9.21
C ASN A 921 105.06 -33.45 -9.46
N ASP A 922 104.98 -32.46 -8.56
CA ASP A 922 106.06 -31.63 -7.97
C ASP A 922 106.61 -30.29 -8.57
N GLN A 923 106.80 -29.35 -7.63
CA GLN A 923 107.76 -28.21 -7.51
C GLN A 923 107.69 -26.88 -8.33
N GLU A 924 107.45 -25.78 -7.58
CA GLU A 924 108.29 -24.56 -7.31
C GLU A 924 109.30 -23.98 -8.34
N PRO A 925 109.74 -22.66 -8.28
CA PRO A 925 109.87 -21.80 -7.08
C PRO A 925 109.53 -20.27 -7.20
N ILE A 926 109.81 -19.54 -6.10
CA ILE A 926 109.76 -18.06 -5.87
C ILE A 926 111.19 -17.43 -6.00
N PRO A 927 111.51 -16.13 -5.67
CA PRO A 927 110.75 -14.90 -5.30
C PRO A 927 111.04 -13.77 -6.36
N PRO A 928 111.35 -12.46 -6.11
CA PRO A 928 111.07 -11.45 -5.05
C PRO A 928 110.40 -10.14 -5.63
N THR A 929 110.29 -8.91 -5.06
CA THR A 929 110.74 -8.20 -3.83
C THR A 929 109.76 -7.04 -3.45
N THR A 930 110.11 -6.17 -2.49
CA THR A 930 109.40 -4.93 -2.02
C THR A 930 110.39 -3.71 -2.03
N PRO A 931 110.35 -2.58 -1.25
CA PRO A 931 109.51 -2.07 -0.12
C PRO A 931 109.12 -0.55 -0.26
N PRO A 932 108.81 0.29 0.77
CA PRO A 932 108.54 0.13 2.24
C PRO A 932 107.13 0.71 2.63
N THR A 933 106.69 1.14 3.85
CA THR A 933 107.30 1.54 5.15
C THR A 933 106.43 1.22 6.40
N ASN A 934 107.11 1.24 7.56
CA ASN A 934 106.71 1.19 8.98
C ASN A 934 105.54 2.10 9.47
N GLY A 935 104.93 1.87 10.65
CA GLY A 935 105.06 0.71 11.58
C GLY A 935 104.65 0.95 13.06
N ASN A 936 104.74 -0.14 13.87
CA ASN A 936 104.52 -0.29 15.33
C ASN A 936 103.07 -0.15 15.91
N GLY A 937 102.63 -0.98 16.88
CA GLY A 937 103.25 -2.22 17.42
C GLY A 937 102.59 -2.80 18.70
N ASN A 938 102.80 -4.11 18.94
CA ASN A 938 102.46 -4.94 20.13
C ASN A 938 100.96 -5.14 20.53
N GLY A 939 100.53 -6.29 21.08
CA GLY A 939 101.16 -7.61 21.15
C GLY A 939 100.73 -8.53 22.32
N SER A 940 100.52 -9.84 22.04
CA SER A 940 100.44 -10.99 22.97
C SER A 940 99.27 -11.11 23.97
N GLY A 941 98.94 -12.36 24.39
CA GLY A 941 98.13 -12.65 25.58
C GLY A 941 97.19 -13.88 25.48
N SER A 942 97.55 -15.02 26.08
CA SER A 942 96.76 -16.27 26.07
C SER A 942 96.03 -16.54 27.41
N ASN A 943 95.10 -17.53 27.41
CA ASN A 943 94.45 -18.24 28.53
C ASN A 943 93.46 -17.48 29.43
N GLY A 944 92.46 -18.22 29.97
CA GLY A 944 92.06 -17.92 31.36
C GLY A 944 90.77 -18.39 32.04
N ASN A 945 89.98 -19.36 31.53
CA ASN A 945 89.14 -20.27 32.35
C ASN A 945 88.06 -19.74 33.36
N GLY A 946 86.79 -20.16 33.16
CA GLY A 946 85.78 -20.32 34.24
C GLY A 946 84.87 -19.12 34.56
N SER A 947 83.68 -19.30 35.18
CA SER A 947 82.92 -20.53 35.46
C SER A 947 81.48 -20.20 35.94
N ASN A 948 80.47 -21.02 35.57
CA ASN A 948 79.15 -21.28 36.23
C ASN A 948 78.24 -20.09 36.63
N ASN A 949 76.91 -20.20 36.76
CA ASN A 949 75.86 -21.24 36.57
C ASN A 949 74.60 -20.49 36.05
N GLY A 950 73.49 -21.06 35.56
CA GLY A 950 72.95 -22.42 35.39
C GLY A 950 71.42 -22.26 35.24
N ASN A 951 70.67 -22.81 34.28
CA ASN A 951 70.51 -24.17 33.73
C ASN A 951 69.33 -24.96 34.38
N GLY A 952 68.55 -25.69 33.57
CA GLY A 952 67.38 -26.51 33.95
C GLY A 952 66.03 -25.96 33.43
N SER A 953 65.30 -26.51 32.44
CA SER A 953 65.37 -27.67 31.51
C SER A 953 64.28 -28.76 31.70
N GLY A 954 63.89 -29.43 30.60
CA GLY A 954 62.82 -30.46 30.49
C GLY A 954 61.67 -30.02 29.54
N ASN A 955 61.43 -30.54 28.33
CA ASN A 955 61.83 -31.78 27.62
C ASN A 955 61.09 -33.06 28.08
N ASN A 956 60.71 -34.07 27.26
CA ASN A 956 61.09 -34.42 25.87
C ASN A 956 60.12 -35.46 25.20
N GLY A 957 60.11 -35.55 23.84
CA GLY A 957 59.73 -36.74 23.02
C GLY A 957 58.24 -37.15 22.95
N ASN A 958 57.78 -38.07 22.07
CA ASN A 958 58.29 -38.75 20.85
C ASN A 958 57.09 -39.54 20.21
N GLY A 959 56.99 -40.01 18.95
CA GLY A 959 57.76 -39.92 17.69
C GLY A 959 57.50 -41.15 16.77
N SER A 960 57.75 -41.07 15.44
CA SER A 960 57.81 -42.19 14.44
C SER A 960 56.50 -42.95 14.04
N ASN A 961 56.32 -43.56 12.84
CA ASN A 961 57.02 -43.52 11.52
C ASN A 961 56.21 -44.26 10.40
N ASN A 962 56.55 -44.06 9.10
CA ASN A 962 56.29 -44.90 7.89
C ASN A 962 54.86 -45.26 7.40
N GLY A 963 54.71 -45.45 6.07
CA GLY A 963 53.74 -46.41 5.48
C GLY A 963 53.19 -46.09 4.06
N ASP A 964 53.70 -46.75 3.02
CA ASP A 964 53.17 -46.70 1.63
C ASP A 964 51.79 -47.36 1.45
N GLY A 965 51.07 -47.05 0.35
CA GLY A 965 49.83 -47.79 0.01
C GLY A 965 49.06 -47.29 -1.24
N SER A 966 49.49 -47.66 -2.44
CA SER A 966 48.78 -47.39 -3.71
C SER A 966 47.83 -48.53 -4.14
N GLY A 967 46.65 -48.21 -4.67
CA GLY A 967 45.75 -49.16 -5.37
C GLY A 967 44.28 -48.97 -4.94
N ASN A 968 43.32 -48.44 -5.72
CA ASN A 968 42.92 -48.60 -7.14
C ASN A 968 41.86 -49.71 -7.38
N ASN A 969 40.81 -49.35 -8.13
CA ASN A 969 39.69 -50.18 -8.63
C ASN A 969 38.75 -50.86 -7.61
N GLY A 970 37.44 -50.80 -7.88
CA GLY A 970 36.42 -51.46 -7.03
C GLY A 970 34.95 -51.24 -7.43
N ASN A 971 34.65 -51.13 -8.73
CA ASN A 971 33.31 -50.90 -9.29
C ASN A 971 32.23 -51.88 -8.73
N GLY A 972 31.05 -51.39 -8.34
CA GLY A 972 30.02 -52.23 -7.71
C GLY A 972 28.67 -51.57 -7.43
N SER A 973 27.89 -51.23 -8.47
CA SER A 973 26.49 -50.79 -8.32
C SER A 973 25.54 -51.96 -8.04
N ASN A 974 24.68 -51.86 -7.02
CA ASN A 974 23.23 -52.03 -7.23
C ASN A 974 22.32 -51.66 -6.04
N ASN A 975 21.09 -51.33 -6.44
CA ASN A 975 19.80 -51.23 -5.75
C ASN A 975 19.59 -52.07 -4.47
N GLY A 976 18.67 -51.64 -3.60
CA GLY A 976 17.99 -52.51 -2.64
C GLY A 976 17.14 -51.79 -1.58
N ASP A 977 15.87 -51.53 -1.88
CA ASP A 977 14.90 -50.86 -0.99
C ASP A 977 14.65 -51.56 0.36
N GLY A 978 14.48 -50.74 1.41
CA GLY A 978 13.63 -51.06 2.57
C GLY A 978 14.19 -51.96 3.69
N SER A 979 13.52 -52.09 4.84
CA SER A 979 12.38 -51.29 5.35
C SER A 979 12.15 -51.50 6.86
N GLY A 980 11.92 -50.41 7.60
CA GLY A 980 11.49 -50.44 9.02
C GLY A 980 12.54 -50.97 10.02
N SER A 981 12.22 -51.11 11.32
CA SER A 981 11.08 -50.55 12.07
C SER A 981 11.36 -50.64 13.58
N ASN A 982 11.07 -49.58 14.35
CA ASN A 982 11.07 -49.51 15.83
C ASN A 982 12.44 -49.81 16.52
N GLY A 983 12.67 -49.42 17.77
CA GLY A 983 11.87 -48.59 18.68
C GLY A 983 12.49 -48.53 20.09
N ASP A 984 11.83 -47.76 20.96
CA ASP A 984 12.01 -47.65 22.41
C ASP A 984 13.38 -47.17 22.99
N GLY A 985 13.27 -46.43 24.09
CA GLY A 985 14.37 -45.74 24.77
C GLY A 985 13.83 -44.66 25.70
N SER A 986 13.24 -45.07 26.83
CA SER A 986 12.41 -44.22 27.68
C SER A 986 13.14 -43.63 28.90
N ASP A 987 12.45 -42.69 29.54
CA ASP A 987 12.49 -42.36 30.97
C ASP A 987 13.67 -41.58 31.60
N ASN A 988 13.39 -40.27 31.74
CA ASN A 988 13.25 -39.59 33.04
C ASN A 988 14.57 -39.10 33.74
N PRO A 989 14.54 -38.42 34.91
CA PRO A 989 14.60 -36.94 34.91
C PRO A 989 15.73 -36.32 35.77
N GLY A 990 15.87 -34.99 35.68
CA GLY A 990 16.68 -34.18 36.59
C GLY A 990 15.95 -32.90 37.02
N ASP A 991 15.82 -32.70 38.34
CA ASP A 991 15.21 -31.52 38.98
C ASP A 991 16.24 -30.37 39.16
N GLY A 992 15.76 -29.13 39.35
CA GLY A 992 16.58 -27.93 39.44
C GLY A 992 15.79 -26.66 39.80
N THR A 993 15.32 -26.56 41.04
CA THR A 993 14.51 -25.44 41.52
C THR A 993 15.30 -24.33 42.23
N ASN A 994 15.08 -23.07 41.82
CA ASN A 994 15.16 -21.80 42.56
C ASN A 994 15.13 -20.63 41.54
N GLY A 995 14.59 -19.44 41.80
CA GLY A 995 13.94 -18.94 43.01
C GLY A 995 14.15 -17.42 43.12
N GLY A 996 13.10 -16.62 42.93
CA GLY A 996 13.21 -15.16 42.92
C GLY A 996 11.85 -14.48 42.79
N ASP A 997 11.33 -13.96 43.90
CA ASP A 997 9.99 -13.39 44.04
C ASP A 997 10.01 -11.86 44.03
N ASN A 998 8.92 -11.25 43.54
CA ASN A 998 8.40 -9.92 43.88
C ASN A 998 7.18 -9.60 42.99
N GLY A 999 5.98 -9.94 43.46
CA GLY A 999 4.74 -9.47 42.84
C GLY A 999 4.34 -8.05 43.24
N ASN A 1000 3.41 -7.45 42.50
CA ASN A 1000 2.47 -6.48 43.06
C ASN A 1000 1.11 -6.57 42.35
N THR A 1001 0.03 -6.33 43.08
CA THR A 1001 -1.35 -6.58 42.66
C THR A 1001 -2.15 -5.28 42.50
N THR A 1002 -2.93 -5.14 41.41
CA THR A 1002 -4.25 -4.48 41.43
C THR A 1002 -5.03 -4.72 40.12
N THR A 1003 -6.35 -4.83 40.25
CA THR A 1003 -7.39 -4.83 39.19
C THR A 1003 -8.66 -4.15 39.77
N PRO A 1004 -9.78 -3.98 39.04
CA PRO A 1004 -9.94 -3.19 37.80
C PRO A 1004 -11.16 -2.22 37.84
N THR A 1005 -11.21 -1.20 36.97
CA THR A 1005 -12.38 -0.34 36.66
C THR A 1005 -12.05 0.57 35.45
N GLU A 1006 -12.97 1.09 34.61
CA GLU A 1006 -14.34 0.65 34.25
C GLU A 1006 -14.74 1.21 32.85
N THR A 1007 -15.98 0.96 32.42
CA THR A 1007 -16.56 1.11 31.08
C THR A 1007 -16.74 2.52 30.48
N SER A 1008 -16.54 2.63 29.15
CA SER A 1008 -17.33 3.43 28.18
C SER A 1008 -16.86 3.06 26.75
N ARG A 1009 -17.67 2.79 25.71
CA ARG A 1009 -19.13 2.85 25.45
C ARG A 1009 -19.81 4.23 25.47
N ARG A 1010 -19.59 4.99 24.39
CA ARG A 1010 -20.61 5.13 23.33
C ARG A 1010 -19.95 5.13 21.96
#